data_AF-A0A1F9NB79-F1
#
_entry.id   AF-A0A1F9NB79-F1
#
_cell.length_a   1.000
_cell.length_b   1.000
_cell.length_c   1.000
_cell.angle_alpha   90.00
_cell.angle_beta   90.00
_cell.angle_gamma   90.00
#
_symmetry.space_group_name_H-M   'P 1'
#
loop_
_entity.id
_entity.type
_entity.pdbx_description
1 polymer ?
#
loop_
_entity_poly.entity_id
_entity_poly.type
_entity_poly.pdbx_seq_one_letter_code
_entity_poly.pdbx_strand_id
1 'polypeptide(L)'
;MTIALIYPPTCDPTAPYLSIPTLAAWLRAHGITVLPVDANVEAYDRLLQGKVMEEMAKKILAALKRLDKKPSLDHKDQLHLSRLWEASKDISWVPGDMDDAVAVLRDRTGKRFFNSPEYEAAVQTIHAGLNMTGAAYHPLSLDFTAYRTPFSLLTPEQIRADAAPEKNPFHSSFQAIGDRLAMENPMLIGISMAFPGQVQPGFSLAYLLKARIPGIHITVGGPAITQILVRQTPENRIRILGPFDSAVLYEGEEALLELVDTLSSGEMREKIITGKTDTRLDRLPAPDFEGLPLHLYFSPEPVLPYDPSRGCYWGKCAFCHYGLCREGTARYRERKIPDMTAHLKDMASRYQCRNFYFSQDAFLPATARKLSLALKEENLKIHWSSDMRPEKELTKDGCRDLKEGGALSIALGIESASPRVLKLIHKGITVDTQRAAVKNLAGQGIAVEAMCFNAFPTETPAEAKTTLRFIRDLKKDIALFICGRFGLWHGSHVALHPEQYQIEKIWQLEGDELGTALFYETSGSPRSPEDQDWIDDAIDALSEQWWLHDYPWAGSLSTAHTLLWYARGGRDIFKRRAGIQRRLTLPKQKSDIKSRYDMKKIMQQAGADEAGIWNRLVHGQKSVSRKQYETLAENLPHAYPKKKPAASFI
;
A
#
# COMPACT_ATOMS: atom_id res chain seq x y z
N MET A 1 8.49 -24.47 -21.89
CA MET A 1 8.57 -23.01 -22.04
C MET A 1 8.60 -22.42 -20.64
N THR A 2 9.58 -21.57 -20.33
CA THR A 2 9.78 -21.00 -18.99
C THR A 2 9.44 -19.52 -19.00
N ILE A 3 8.60 -19.09 -18.06
CA ILE A 3 8.19 -17.69 -17.88
C ILE A 3 8.55 -17.25 -16.47
N ALA A 4 9.06 -16.04 -16.32
CA ALA A 4 9.20 -15.41 -15.02
C ALA A 4 8.03 -14.47 -14.74
N LEU A 5 7.42 -14.59 -13.55
CA LEU A 5 6.38 -13.68 -13.09
C LEU A 5 6.89 -12.94 -11.86
N ILE A 6 6.92 -11.61 -11.91
CA ILE A 6 7.54 -10.77 -10.90
C ILE A 6 6.53 -9.84 -10.22
N TYR A 7 6.54 -9.82 -8.89
CA TYR A 7 5.87 -8.80 -8.07
C TYR A 7 6.90 -7.77 -7.56
N PRO A 8 6.90 -6.52 -8.06
CA PRO A 8 7.94 -5.54 -7.74
C PRO A 8 7.68 -4.82 -6.40
N PRO A 9 8.70 -4.22 -5.77
CA PRO A 9 8.49 -3.28 -4.66
C PRO A 9 7.81 -1.98 -5.15
N THR A 10 7.24 -1.15 -4.28
CA THR A 10 7.05 -1.38 -2.84
C THR A 10 5.65 -1.90 -2.52
N CYS A 11 5.56 -2.88 -1.61
CA CYS A 11 4.33 -3.40 -1.03
C CYS A 11 4.62 -3.98 0.38
N ASP A 12 3.56 -4.36 1.09
CA ASP A 12 3.60 -5.15 2.32
C ASP A 12 4.53 -6.38 2.21
N PRO A 13 5.62 -6.46 3.00
CA PRO A 13 6.51 -7.63 3.05
C PRO A 13 6.13 -8.63 4.16
N THR A 14 4.96 -8.50 4.80
CA THR A 14 4.48 -9.42 5.85
C THR A 14 3.68 -10.59 5.29
N ALA A 15 3.20 -10.51 4.05
CA ALA A 15 2.50 -11.59 3.35
C ALA A 15 2.68 -11.51 1.82
N PRO A 16 2.61 -12.64 1.10
CA PRO A 16 2.62 -12.66 -0.36
C PRO A 16 1.38 -11.97 -0.94
N TYR A 17 1.54 -11.34 -2.11
CA TYR A 17 0.41 -10.81 -2.87
C TYR A 17 -0.21 -11.85 -3.82
N LEU A 18 -1.51 -11.76 -4.08
CA LEU A 18 -2.30 -12.81 -4.74
C LEU A 18 -2.06 -12.95 -6.25
N SER A 19 -1.59 -11.91 -6.94
CA SER A 19 -1.53 -11.91 -8.41
C SER A 19 -0.60 -12.97 -8.98
N ILE A 20 0.64 -13.07 -8.49
CA ILE A 20 1.61 -14.04 -9.00
C ILE A 20 1.17 -15.48 -8.73
N PRO A 21 0.73 -15.87 -7.51
CA PRO A 21 0.20 -17.21 -7.26
C PRO A 21 -0.98 -17.59 -8.15
N THR A 22 -1.91 -16.66 -8.41
CA THR A 22 -3.08 -16.91 -9.28
C THR A 22 -2.66 -17.14 -10.73
N LEU A 23 -1.79 -16.28 -11.27
CA LEU A 23 -1.29 -16.41 -12.64
C LEU A 23 -0.41 -17.66 -12.81
N ALA A 24 0.44 -17.96 -11.82
CA ALA A 24 1.29 -19.14 -11.83
C ALA A 24 0.47 -20.43 -11.85
N ALA A 25 -0.59 -20.51 -11.02
CA ALA A 25 -1.48 -21.65 -10.98
C ALA A 25 -2.16 -21.90 -12.35
N TRP A 26 -2.67 -20.83 -12.98
CA TRP A 26 -3.30 -20.92 -14.30
C TRP A 26 -2.32 -21.40 -15.38
N LEU A 27 -1.14 -20.79 -15.47
CA LEU A 27 -0.13 -21.16 -16.47
C LEU A 27 0.40 -22.59 -16.26
N ARG A 28 0.66 -23.01 -15.01
CA ARG A 28 1.10 -24.38 -14.69
C ARG A 28 0.04 -25.42 -15.04
N ALA A 29 -1.24 -25.12 -14.83
CA ALA A 29 -2.34 -25.98 -15.27
C ALA A 29 -2.39 -26.18 -16.80
N HIS A 30 -1.77 -25.28 -17.57
CA HIS A 30 -1.64 -25.35 -19.03
C HIS A 30 -0.24 -25.80 -19.49
N GLY A 31 0.54 -26.44 -18.62
CA GLY A 31 1.83 -27.04 -18.97
C GLY A 31 2.99 -26.05 -19.12
N ILE A 32 2.82 -24.79 -18.68
CA ILE A 32 3.86 -23.77 -18.70
C ILE A 32 4.68 -23.81 -17.41
N THR A 33 6.01 -23.80 -17.54
CA THR A 33 6.91 -23.68 -16.39
C THR A 33 6.97 -22.23 -15.95
N VAL A 34 6.65 -21.97 -14.68
CA VAL A 34 6.63 -20.61 -14.11
C VAL A 34 7.66 -20.48 -13.01
N LEU A 35 8.47 -19.43 -13.11
CA LEU A 35 9.41 -18.93 -12.11
C LEU A 35 8.78 -17.72 -11.41
N PRO A 36 8.11 -17.91 -10.26
CA PRO A 36 7.56 -16.80 -9.51
C PRO A 36 8.67 -16.09 -8.73
N VAL A 37 8.67 -14.76 -8.78
CA VAL A 37 9.64 -13.90 -8.08
C VAL A 37 8.87 -12.83 -7.31
N ASP A 38 8.94 -12.86 -5.98
CA ASP A 38 8.51 -11.74 -5.16
C ASP A 38 9.71 -10.81 -4.93
N ALA A 39 9.92 -9.89 -5.88
CA ALA A 39 10.99 -8.92 -5.81
C ALA A 39 10.77 -7.89 -4.69
N ASN A 40 9.55 -7.77 -4.16
CA ASN A 40 9.25 -6.88 -3.04
C ASN A 40 9.90 -7.41 -1.75
N VAL A 41 9.60 -8.65 -1.36
CA VAL A 41 10.16 -9.22 -0.12
C VAL A 41 11.66 -9.46 -0.23
N GLU A 42 12.16 -9.87 -1.40
CA GLU A 42 13.61 -10.02 -1.64
C GLU A 42 14.36 -8.68 -1.55
N ALA A 43 13.76 -7.59 -2.06
CA ALA A 43 14.36 -6.27 -1.97
C ALA A 43 14.41 -5.73 -0.54
N TYR A 44 13.33 -5.91 0.24
CA TYR A 44 13.31 -5.47 1.63
C TYR A 44 14.15 -6.32 2.57
N ASP A 45 14.19 -7.64 2.39
CA ASP A 45 15.09 -8.53 3.13
C ASP A 45 16.55 -8.12 2.93
N ARG A 46 16.95 -7.74 1.71
CA ARG A 46 18.31 -7.26 1.44
C ARG A 46 18.56 -5.85 1.95
N LEU A 47 17.58 -4.95 1.79
CA LEU A 47 17.72 -3.55 2.21
C LEU A 47 17.87 -3.46 3.73
N LEU A 48 17.05 -4.21 4.47
CA LEU A 48 16.96 -4.19 5.93
C LEU A 48 17.91 -5.19 6.58
N GLN A 49 19.17 -5.19 6.12
CA GLN A 49 20.29 -5.90 6.78
C GLN A 49 21.15 -4.88 7.50
N GLY A 50 21.68 -5.25 8.68
CA GLY A 50 22.55 -4.39 9.48
C GLY A 50 23.71 -3.82 8.66
N LYS A 51 24.39 -4.66 7.87
CA LYS A 51 25.47 -4.26 6.96
C LYS A 51 25.05 -3.21 5.92
N VAL A 52 23.86 -3.33 5.34
CA VAL A 52 23.36 -2.35 4.35
C VAL A 52 22.98 -1.05 5.05
N MET A 53 22.43 -1.12 6.27
CA MET A 53 22.16 0.05 7.10
C MET A 53 23.45 0.79 7.50
N GLU A 54 24.57 0.09 7.72
CA GLU A 54 25.88 0.73 7.92
C GLU A 54 26.32 1.53 6.68
N GLU A 55 26.07 1.01 5.48
CA GLU A 55 26.37 1.72 4.23
C GLU A 55 25.49 2.97 4.09
N MET A 56 24.20 2.90 4.47
CA MET A 56 23.31 4.05 4.49
C MET A 56 23.78 5.10 5.51
N ALA A 57 24.19 4.68 6.71
CA ALA A 57 24.76 5.57 7.72
C ALA A 57 26.02 6.31 7.19
N LYS A 58 26.92 5.59 6.49
CA LYS A 58 28.11 6.19 5.86
C LYS A 58 27.72 7.23 4.78
N LYS A 59 26.72 6.92 3.94
CA LYS A 59 26.21 7.87 2.93
C LYS A 59 25.62 9.12 3.58
N ILE A 60 24.81 8.97 4.63
CA ILE A 60 24.20 10.08 5.37
C ILE A 60 25.28 10.99 5.97
N LEU A 61 26.27 10.41 6.67
CA LEU A 61 27.38 11.16 7.28
C LEU A 61 28.20 11.93 6.24
N ALA A 62 28.49 11.32 5.09
CA ALA A 62 29.21 11.96 4.01
C ALA A 62 28.41 13.14 3.42
N ALA A 63 27.10 12.96 3.21
CA ALA A 63 26.22 14.01 2.70
C ALA A 63 26.05 15.17 3.69
N LEU A 64 25.88 14.88 4.99
CA LEU A 64 25.84 15.88 6.07
C LEU A 64 27.11 16.73 6.07
N LYS A 65 28.28 16.09 6.10
CA LYS A 65 29.58 16.78 6.09
C LYS A 65 29.77 17.65 4.85
N ARG A 66 29.26 17.22 3.69
CA ARG A 66 29.32 17.98 2.44
C ARG A 66 28.44 19.22 2.49
N LEU A 67 27.18 19.08 2.90
CA LEU A 67 26.24 20.20 2.99
C LEU A 67 26.64 21.19 4.08
N ASP A 68 27.04 20.70 5.26
CA ASP A 68 27.43 21.55 6.37
C ASP A 68 28.66 22.43 6.04
N LYS A 69 29.51 22.02 5.09
CA LYS A 69 30.66 22.79 4.60
C LYS A 69 30.33 23.91 3.61
N LYS A 70 29.14 23.92 3.01
CA LYS A 70 28.77 24.97 2.05
C LYS A 70 28.78 26.35 2.72
N PRO A 71 29.03 27.44 1.98
CA PRO A 71 28.95 28.81 2.52
C PRO A 71 27.50 29.28 2.73
N SER A 72 26.57 28.73 1.93
CA SER A 72 25.12 28.94 2.01
C SER A 72 24.39 27.71 1.47
N LEU A 73 23.13 27.52 1.85
CA LEU A 73 22.27 26.44 1.36
C LEU A 73 21.11 27.04 0.57
N ASP A 74 20.92 26.59 -0.67
CA ASP A 74 19.68 26.85 -1.42
C ASP A 74 18.50 26.05 -0.83
N HIS A 75 17.29 26.22 -1.38
CA HIS A 75 16.10 25.51 -0.87
C HIS A 75 16.23 23.98 -0.92
N LYS A 76 16.80 23.43 -2.01
CA LYS A 76 16.97 21.98 -2.17
C LYS A 76 17.99 21.44 -1.16
N ASP A 77 19.08 22.16 -0.93
CA ASP A 77 20.07 21.85 0.10
C ASP A 77 19.47 21.93 1.52
N GLN A 78 18.59 22.90 1.78
CA GLN A 78 17.89 23.03 3.05
C GLN A 78 16.97 21.83 3.32
N LEU A 79 16.21 21.37 2.32
CA LEU A 79 15.39 20.16 2.41
C LEU A 79 16.24 18.91 2.62
N HIS A 80 17.32 18.76 1.86
CA HIS A 80 18.22 17.62 1.97
C HIS A 80 18.89 17.59 3.36
N LEU A 81 19.41 18.73 3.84
CA LEU A 81 20.03 18.82 5.16
C LEU A 81 19.01 18.52 6.27
N SER A 82 17.76 18.97 6.15
CA SER A 82 16.70 18.66 7.10
C SER A 82 16.43 17.15 7.20
N ARG A 83 16.32 16.47 6.05
CA ARG A 83 16.10 15.02 5.99
C ARG A 83 17.27 14.24 6.58
N LEU A 84 18.50 14.60 6.21
CA LEU A 84 19.70 13.97 6.74
C LEU A 84 19.85 14.20 8.25
N TRP A 85 19.52 15.40 8.74
CA TRP A 85 19.60 15.72 10.16
C TRP A 85 18.65 14.88 10.99
N GLU A 86 17.41 14.69 10.53
CA GLU A 86 16.46 13.79 11.21
C GLU A 86 16.97 12.35 11.21
N ALA A 87 17.37 11.81 10.05
CA ALA A 87 17.92 10.46 9.95
C ALA A 87 19.23 10.26 10.75
N SER A 88 19.98 11.33 11.01
CA SER A 88 21.23 11.28 11.77
C SER A 88 21.06 10.86 13.24
N LYS A 89 19.83 10.91 13.76
CA LYS A 89 19.50 10.44 15.11
C LYS A 89 19.49 8.92 15.21
N ASP A 90 19.43 8.23 14.07
CA ASP A 90 19.19 6.79 14.01
C ASP A 90 20.44 5.99 13.61
N ILE A 91 21.44 6.64 13.02
CA ILE A 91 22.63 6.00 12.44
C ILE A 91 23.51 5.23 13.43
N SER A 92 23.41 5.53 14.73
CA SER A 92 24.25 4.95 15.78
C SER A 92 23.77 3.58 16.25
N TRP A 93 22.47 3.30 16.12
CA TRP A 93 21.84 2.11 16.70
C TRP A 93 21.14 1.25 15.65
N VAL A 94 20.49 1.83 14.63
CA VAL A 94 19.77 1.07 13.61
C VAL A 94 20.62 -0.02 12.94
N PRO A 95 21.88 0.23 12.52
CA PRO A 95 22.67 -0.82 11.90
C PRO A 95 22.95 -2.03 12.81
N GLY A 96 23.10 -1.82 14.12
CA GLY A 96 23.34 -2.88 15.09
C GLY A 96 22.08 -3.69 15.44
N ASP A 97 20.92 -3.03 15.41
CA ASP A 97 19.65 -3.62 15.85
C ASP A 97 18.80 -4.18 14.70
N MET A 98 19.12 -3.87 13.44
CA MET A 98 18.30 -4.22 12.28
C MET A 98 18.12 -5.73 12.10
N ASP A 99 19.20 -6.50 12.19
CA ASP A 99 19.12 -7.96 11.98
C ASP A 99 18.27 -8.63 13.07
N ASP A 100 18.36 -8.14 14.31
CA ASP A 100 17.53 -8.63 15.41
C ASP A 100 16.06 -8.21 15.24
N ALA A 101 15.80 -6.98 14.78
CA ALA A 101 14.44 -6.53 14.47
C ALA A 101 13.75 -7.43 13.44
N VAL A 102 14.43 -7.75 12.34
CA VAL A 102 13.91 -8.71 11.34
C VAL A 102 13.72 -10.10 11.96
N ALA A 103 14.63 -10.54 12.84
CA ALA A 103 14.52 -11.82 13.53
C ALA A 103 13.32 -11.88 14.51
N VAL A 104 12.98 -10.79 15.20
CA VAL A 104 11.77 -10.67 16.04
C VAL A 104 10.52 -10.88 15.19
N LEU A 105 10.45 -10.23 14.03
CA LEU A 105 9.28 -10.33 13.15
C LEU A 105 9.11 -11.72 12.54
N ARG A 106 10.21 -12.46 12.37
CA ARG A 106 10.24 -13.84 11.86
C ARG A 106 10.26 -14.92 12.95
N ASP A 107 10.08 -14.56 14.23
CA ASP A 107 10.19 -15.52 15.33
C ASP A 107 9.04 -16.55 15.33
N ARG A 108 9.31 -17.72 14.73
CA ARG A 108 8.38 -18.84 14.62
C ARG A 108 7.94 -19.42 15.96
N THR A 109 8.68 -19.16 17.06
CA THR A 109 8.24 -19.57 18.39
C THR A 109 7.09 -18.70 18.93
N GLY A 110 6.90 -17.52 18.33
CA GLY A 110 5.93 -16.52 18.75
C GLY A 110 6.26 -15.84 20.08
N LYS A 111 7.39 -16.16 20.72
CA LYS A 111 7.75 -15.62 22.04
C LYS A 111 8.09 -14.14 21.96
N ARG A 112 8.87 -13.75 20.94
CA ARG A 112 9.33 -12.38 20.67
C ARG A 112 8.30 -11.62 19.84
N PHE A 113 7.75 -12.24 18.81
CA PHE A 113 6.73 -11.60 17.95
C PHE A 113 5.49 -11.13 18.74
N PHE A 114 5.00 -11.95 19.69
CA PHE A 114 3.85 -11.57 20.53
C PHE A 114 4.26 -10.86 21.84
N ASN A 115 5.55 -10.54 22.02
CA ASN A 115 6.04 -9.69 23.09
C ASN A 115 5.97 -8.24 22.62
N SER A 116 5.01 -7.47 23.14
CA SER A 116 4.75 -6.11 22.65
C SER A 116 5.98 -5.18 22.73
N PRO A 117 6.79 -5.16 23.80
CA PRO A 117 8.05 -4.39 23.80
C PRO A 117 9.02 -4.76 22.67
N GLU A 118 9.30 -6.05 22.47
CA GLU A 118 10.23 -6.50 21.41
C GLU A 118 9.67 -6.21 20.01
N TYR A 119 8.37 -6.47 19.80
CA TYR A 119 7.67 -6.16 18.55
C TYR A 119 7.73 -4.66 18.23
N GLU A 120 7.48 -3.80 19.22
CA GLU A 120 7.54 -2.34 19.04
C GLU A 120 8.95 -1.87 18.69
N ALA A 121 9.97 -2.36 19.39
CA ALA A 121 11.36 -2.06 19.07
C ALA A 121 11.68 -2.47 17.62
N ALA A 122 11.30 -3.68 17.21
CA ALA A 122 11.52 -4.17 15.86
C ALA A 122 10.86 -3.30 14.77
N VAL A 123 9.57 -2.95 14.96
CA VAL A 123 8.83 -2.06 14.04
C VAL A 123 9.51 -0.69 13.94
N GLN A 124 9.95 -0.12 15.06
CA GLN A 124 10.62 1.19 15.07
C GLN A 124 11.99 1.14 14.41
N THR A 125 12.78 0.08 14.62
CA THR A 125 14.06 -0.12 13.91
C THR A 125 13.86 -0.15 12.40
N ILE A 126 12.82 -0.86 11.92
CA ILE A 126 12.51 -0.92 10.48
C ILE A 126 12.10 0.44 9.94
N HIS A 127 11.19 1.15 10.61
CA HIS A 127 10.79 2.51 10.22
C HIS A 127 12.00 3.47 10.16
N ALA A 128 12.88 3.41 11.15
CA ALA A 128 14.10 4.21 11.18
C ALA A 128 15.04 3.84 10.03
N GLY A 129 15.21 2.54 9.71
CA GLY A 129 16.00 2.09 8.56
C GLY A 129 15.45 2.54 7.20
N LEU A 130 14.13 2.53 7.02
CA LEU A 130 13.46 3.04 5.82
C LEU A 130 13.64 4.57 5.70
N ASN A 131 13.50 5.30 6.81
CA ASN A 131 13.76 6.74 6.86
C ASN A 131 15.23 7.08 6.55
N MET A 132 16.19 6.32 7.09
CA MET A 132 17.62 6.42 6.76
C MET A 132 17.85 6.19 5.27
N THR A 133 17.21 5.18 4.68
CA THR A 133 17.30 4.90 3.24
C THR A 133 16.77 6.05 2.42
N GLY A 134 15.57 6.57 2.72
CA GLY A 134 15.01 7.74 2.02
C GLY A 134 15.92 8.96 2.10
N ALA A 135 16.52 9.22 3.27
CA ALA A 135 17.48 10.30 3.45
C ALA A 135 18.79 10.09 2.64
N ALA A 136 19.30 8.86 2.58
CA ALA A 136 20.49 8.52 1.80
C ALA A 136 20.28 8.63 0.28
N TYR A 137 19.04 8.44 -0.19
CA TYR A 137 18.61 8.55 -1.59
C TYR A 137 17.73 9.79 -1.83
N HIS A 138 17.96 10.88 -1.08
CA HIS A 138 17.19 12.12 -1.20
C HIS A 138 17.05 12.57 -2.69
N PRO A 139 15.85 12.97 -3.16
CA PRO A 139 14.64 13.31 -2.41
C PRO A 139 13.64 12.16 -2.20
N LEU A 140 14.08 10.90 -2.22
CA LEU A 140 13.21 9.75 -2.05
C LEU A 140 12.51 9.73 -0.67
N SER A 141 11.20 9.53 -0.69
CA SER A 141 10.43 9.03 0.46
C SER A 141 10.10 7.57 0.22
N LEU A 142 10.50 6.71 1.17
CA LEU A 142 10.35 5.27 1.07
C LEU A 142 9.69 4.71 2.33
N ASP A 143 8.58 4.01 2.14
CA ASP A 143 7.96 3.10 3.12
C ASP A 143 7.45 1.86 2.38
N PHE A 144 6.74 0.94 3.05
CA PHE A 144 6.23 -0.28 2.39
C PHE A 144 5.06 -0.05 1.42
N THR A 145 4.44 1.13 1.44
CA THR A 145 3.31 1.49 0.58
C THR A 145 3.66 2.56 -0.46
N ALA A 146 4.80 3.23 -0.30
CA ALA A 146 5.17 4.38 -1.11
C ALA A 146 6.64 4.43 -1.51
N TYR A 147 6.85 4.60 -2.80
CA TYR A 147 8.12 5.02 -3.40
C TYR A 147 7.86 6.35 -4.10
N ARG A 148 8.22 7.47 -3.47
CA ARG A 148 7.86 8.81 -3.95
C ARG A 148 9.08 9.71 -4.11
N THR A 149 9.22 10.30 -5.30
CA THR A 149 10.10 11.45 -5.53
C THR A 149 9.23 12.64 -5.94
N PRO A 150 9.71 13.89 -5.81
CA PRO A 150 8.91 15.07 -6.15
C PRO A 150 8.32 15.08 -7.57
N PHE A 151 8.96 14.39 -8.52
CA PHE A 151 8.54 14.32 -9.92
C PHE A 151 8.30 12.89 -10.41
N SER A 152 8.20 11.92 -9.51
CA SER A 152 7.99 10.52 -9.90
C SER A 152 6.71 10.40 -10.70
N LEU A 153 6.74 9.57 -11.75
CA LEU A 153 5.56 9.24 -12.56
C LEU A 153 4.95 10.40 -13.38
N LEU A 154 5.65 11.53 -13.57
CA LEU A 154 5.16 12.63 -14.41
C LEU A 154 5.27 12.32 -15.92
N THR A 155 6.46 11.92 -16.38
CA THR A 155 6.71 11.60 -17.80
C THR A 155 7.59 10.34 -17.93
N PRO A 156 7.57 9.65 -19.08
CA PRO A 156 8.47 8.52 -19.34
C PRO A 156 9.96 8.85 -19.15
N GLU A 157 10.39 10.06 -19.52
CA GLU A 157 11.77 10.54 -19.34
C GLU A 157 12.12 10.68 -17.87
N GLN A 158 11.21 11.23 -17.07
CA GLN A 158 11.41 11.40 -15.63
C GLN A 158 11.41 10.04 -14.91
N ILE A 159 10.54 9.11 -15.33
CA ILE A 159 10.54 7.73 -14.82
C ILE A 159 11.88 7.05 -15.11
N ARG A 160 12.40 7.19 -16.35
CA ARG A 160 13.71 6.66 -16.74
C ARG A 160 14.84 7.32 -15.93
N ALA A 161 14.78 8.64 -15.74
CA ALA A 161 15.79 9.37 -14.98
C ALA A 161 15.82 8.98 -13.49
N ASP A 162 14.68 8.58 -12.92
CA ASP A 162 14.59 8.11 -11.53
C ASP A 162 14.84 6.59 -11.38
N ALA A 163 14.90 5.86 -12.49
CA ALA A 163 15.36 4.47 -12.53
C ALA A 163 16.88 4.30 -12.46
N ALA A 164 17.63 5.41 -12.45
CA ALA A 164 19.08 5.40 -12.41
C ALA A 164 19.62 4.68 -11.14
N PRO A 165 20.70 3.89 -11.25
CA PRO A 165 21.24 3.09 -10.14
C PRO A 165 21.48 3.87 -8.85
N GLU A 166 22.00 5.08 -8.95
CA GLU A 166 22.32 5.95 -7.83
C GLU A 166 21.10 6.55 -7.12
N LYS A 167 19.91 6.46 -7.73
CA LYS A 167 18.64 6.96 -7.17
C LYS A 167 17.73 5.84 -6.67
N ASN A 168 18.09 4.58 -6.92
CA ASN A 168 17.24 3.43 -6.62
C ASN A 168 17.86 2.57 -5.50
N PRO A 169 17.31 2.58 -4.27
CA PRO A 169 17.81 1.75 -3.17
C PRO A 169 17.71 0.24 -3.44
N PHE A 170 16.87 -0.19 -4.38
CA PHE A 170 16.68 -1.59 -4.73
C PHE A 170 17.58 -2.09 -5.85
N HIS A 171 18.44 -1.22 -6.42
CA HIS A 171 19.24 -1.54 -7.60
C HIS A 171 20.06 -2.84 -7.45
N SER A 172 20.73 -3.03 -6.30
CA SER A 172 21.53 -4.24 -6.05
C SER A 172 20.69 -5.52 -5.95
N SER A 173 19.48 -5.43 -5.40
CA SER A 173 18.52 -6.53 -5.37
C SER A 173 18.06 -6.87 -6.79
N PHE A 174 17.72 -5.85 -7.58
CA PHE A 174 17.31 -6.02 -8.97
C PHE A 174 18.43 -6.62 -9.84
N GLN A 175 19.70 -6.29 -9.59
CA GLN A 175 20.84 -6.95 -10.24
C GLN A 175 20.87 -8.45 -9.94
N ALA A 176 20.72 -8.85 -8.68
CA ALA A 176 20.71 -10.27 -8.30
C ALA A 176 19.53 -11.03 -8.94
N ILE A 177 18.34 -10.42 -9.00
CA ILE A 177 17.20 -10.98 -9.70
C ILE A 177 17.50 -11.12 -11.20
N GLY A 178 18.06 -10.09 -11.83
CA GLY A 178 18.45 -10.12 -13.23
C GLY A 178 19.49 -11.20 -13.55
N ASP A 179 20.48 -11.40 -12.68
CA ASP A 179 21.49 -12.46 -12.80
C ASP A 179 20.86 -13.85 -12.72
N ARG A 180 19.97 -14.07 -11.75
CA ARG A 180 19.21 -15.32 -11.61
C ARG A 180 18.38 -15.59 -12.86
N LEU A 181 17.62 -14.60 -13.34
CA LEU A 181 16.77 -14.76 -14.52
C LEU A 181 17.57 -14.96 -15.82
N ALA A 182 18.75 -14.35 -15.95
CA ALA A 182 19.63 -14.58 -17.10
C ALA A 182 20.10 -16.03 -17.19
N MET A 183 20.35 -16.68 -16.05
CA MET A 183 20.73 -18.10 -16.00
C MET A 183 19.56 -19.03 -16.32
N GLU A 184 18.37 -18.69 -15.86
CA GLU A 184 17.14 -19.48 -16.10
C GLU A 184 16.60 -19.34 -17.53
N ASN A 185 17.04 -18.31 -18.26
CA ASN A 185 16.69 -18.04 -19.66
C ASN A 185 15.18 -18.13 -19.96
N PRO A 186 14.33 -17.33 -19.27
CA PRO A 186 12.90 -17.31 -19.54
C PRO A 186 12.63 -16.73 -20.93
N MET A 187 11.58 -17.18 -21.60
CA MET A 187 11.16 -16.60 -22.88
C MET A 187 10.38 -15.28 -22.72
N LEU A 188 9.78 -15.09 -21.54
CA LEU A 188 8.91 -13.97 -21.20
C LEU A 188 9.09 -13.62 -19.72
N ILE A 189 9.11 -12.32 -19.43
CA ILE A 189 9.01 -11.79 -18.07
C ILE A 189 7.70 -11.01 -17.96
N GLY A 190 6.81 -11.42 -17.06
CA GLY A 190 5.61 -10.66 -16.67
C GLY A 190 5.83 -9.91 -15.36
N ILE A 191 5.55 -8.61 -15.33
CA ILE A 191 5.61 -7.80 -14.09
C ILE A 191 4.18 -7.38 -13.68
N SER A 192 3.75 -7.79 -12.49
CA SER A 192 2.42 -7.45 -11.96
C SER A 192 2.49 -6.25 -11.01
N MET A 193 2.00 -5.09 -11.43
CA MET A 193 1.92 -3.88 -10.61
C MET A 193 0.49 -3.66 -10.12
N ALA A 194 0.26 -3.92 -8.84
CA ALA A 194 -1.05 -3.80 -8.20
C ALA A 194 -1.31 -2.39 -7.64
N PHE A 195 -0.27 -1.75 -7.10
CA PHE A 195 -0.39 -0.48 -6.38
C PHE A 195 0.41 0.64 -7.04
N PRO A 196 -0.03 1.92 -6.91
CA PRO A 196 0.69 3.07 -7.46
C PRO A 196 2.17 3.15 -7.01
N GLY A 197 2.45 2.81 -5.75
CA GLY A 197 3.82 2.82 -5.20
C GLY A 197 4.77 1.84 -5.90
N GLN A 198 4.25 0.85 -6.63
CA GLN A 198 5.04 -0.13 -7.37
C GLN A 198 5.43 0.33 -8.78
N VAL A 199 4.80 1.38 -9.32
CA VAL A 199 4.99 1.76 -10.71
C VAL A 199 6.44 2.18 -10.95
N GLN A 200 6.99 3.13 -10.18
CA GLN A 200 8.37 3.59 -10.38
C GLN A 200 9.41 2.48 -10.21
N PRO A 201 9.41 1.67 -9.11
CA PRO A 201 10.38 0.58 -8.98
C PRO A 201 10.18 -0.53 -10.03
N GLY A 202 8.94 -0.80 -10.44
CA GLY A 202 8.63 -1.77 -11.49
C GLY A 202 9.19 -1.37 -12.85
N PHE A 203 9.09 -0.09 -13.25
CA PHE A 203 9.78 0.43 -14.43
C PHE A 203 11.31 0.36 -14.27
N SER A 204 11.82 0.66 -13.08
CA SER A 204 13.26 0.59 -12.79
C SER A 204 13.82 -0.82 -12.92
N LEU A 205 13.08 -1.83 -12.44
CA LEU A 205 13.40 -3.23 -12.62
C LEU A 205 13.37 -3.62 -14.10
N ALA A 206 12.35 -3.22 -14.85
CA ALA A 206 12.23 -3.52 -16.27
C ALA A 206 13.39 -2.92 -17.11
N TYR A 207 13.79 -1.67 -16.85
CA TYR A 207 14.96 -1.08 -17.49
C TYR A 207 16.24 -1.89 -17.23
N LEU A 208 16.44 -2.33 -15.98
CA LEU A 208 17.59 -3.15 -15.62
C LEU A 208 17.54 -4.51 -16.31
N LEU A 209 16.39 -5.18 -16.33
CA LEU A 209 16.23 -6.48 -16.98
C LEU A 209 16.47 -6.41 -18.49
N LYS A 210 15.99 -5.34 -19.16
CA LYS A 210 16.29 -5.09 -20.58
C LYS A 210 17.79 -4.93 -20.85
N ALA A 211 18.52 -4.28 -19.95
CA ALA A 211 19.96 -4.15 -20.06
C ALA A 211 20.70 -5.47 -19.77
N ARG A 212 20.18 -6.29 -18.84
CA ARG A 212 20.83 -7.52 -18.39
C ARG A 212 20.56 -8.72 -19.30
N ILE A 213 19.38 -8.79 -19.92
CA ILE A 213 18.92 -9.90 -20.76
C ILE A 213 18.49 -9.32 -22.12
N PRO A 214 19.42 -9.01 -23.03
CA PRO A 214 19.07 -8.42 -24.32
C PRO A 214 18.10 -9.29 -25.13
N GLY A 215 17.05 -8.68 -25.67
CA GLY A 215 16.04 -9.38 -26.47
C GLY A 215 14.91 -10.05 -25.68
N ILE A 216 14.95 -10.04 -24.35
CA ILE A 216 13.85 -10.59 -23.53
C ILE A 216 12.55 -9.80 -23.76
N HIS A 217 11.43 -10.52 -23.93
CA HIS A 217 10.11 -9.89 -23.91
C HIS A 217 9.68 -9.61 -22.48
N ILE A 218 9.33 -8.36 -22.18
CA ILE A 218 8.79 -7.94 -20.87
C ILE A 218 7.38 -7.39 -21.07
N THR A 219 6.41 -8.05 -20.44
CA THR A 219 5.03 -7.58 -20.36
C THR A 219 4.72 -7.05 -18.97
N VAL A 220 3.83 -6.07 -18.87
CA VAL A 220 3.36 -5.51 -17.61
C VAL A 220 1.85 -5.66 -17.46
N GLY A 221 1.36 -5.90 -16.25
CA GLY A 221 -0.07 -5.92 -15.98
C GLY A 221 -0.40 -5.54 -14.54
N GLY A 222 -1.64 -5.77 -14.15
CA GLY A 222 -2.14 -5.50 -12.80
C GLY A 222 -3.00 -4.23 -12.69
N PRO A 223 -3.72 -4.06 -11.56
CA PRO A 223 -4.65 -2.97 -11.35
C PRO A 223 -4.07 -1.56 -11.58
N ALA A 224 -2.88 -1.25 -11.07
CA ALA A 224 -2.30 0.09 -11.19
C ALA A 224 -2.06 0.46 -12.67
N ILE A 225 -1.48 -0.46 -13.45
CA ILE A 225 -1.19 -0.25 -14.86
C ILE A 225 -2.47 -0.25 -15.70
N THR A 226 -3.43 -1.13 -15.38
CA THR A 226 -4.74 -1.11 -16.03
C THR A 226 -5.40 0.25 -15.86
N GLN A 227 -5.45 0.78 -14.65
CA GLN A 227 -6.10 2.07 -14.36
C GLN A 227 -5.41 3.26 -15.01
N ILE A 228 -4.09 3.24 -15.13
CA ILE A 228 -3.35 4.25 -15.90
C ILE A 228 -3.72 4.14 -17.38
N LEU A 229 -3.53 2.96 -17.99
CA LEU A 229 -3.62 2.80 -19.44
C LEU A 229 -5.05 2.96 -20.00
N VAL A 230 -6.09 2.49 -19.31
CA VAL A 230 -7.48 2.57 -19.83
C VAL A 230 -7.98 4.00 -20.04
N ARG A 231 -7.32 4.98 -19.41
CA ARG A 231 -7.65 6.42 -19.46
C ARG A 231 -6.86 7.18 -20.52
N GLN A 232 -5.85 6.55 -21.11
CA GLN A 232 -4.93 7.19 -22.04
C GLN A 232 -5.38 7.01 -23.49
N THR A 233 -5.00 7.95 -24.36
CA THR A 233 -5.20 7.83 -25.81
C THR A 233 -4.39 6.67 -26.37
N PRO A 234 -4.76 6.07 -27.52
CA PRO A 234 -4.00 4.98 -28.12
C PRO A 234 -2.51 5.30 -28.30
N GLU A 235 -2.18 6.52 -28.74
CA GLU A 235 -0.81 6.97 -28.96
C GLU A 235 -0.05 7.08 -27.63
N ASN A 236 -0.69 7.66 -26.60
CA ASN A 236 -0.04 7.84 -25.31
C ASN A 236 0.15 6.51 -24.58
N ARG A 237 -0.79 5.55 -24.72
CA ARG A 237 -0.64 4.18 -24.17
C ARG A 237 0.66 3.55 -24.60
N ILE A 238 1.00 3.63 -25.89
CA ILE A 238 2.25 3.06 -26.42
C ILE A 238 3.46 3.82 -25.90
N ARG A 239 3.39 5.15 -25.83
CA ARG A 239 4.50 6.00 -25.35
C ARG A 239 4.87 5.70 -23.90
N ILE A 240 3.87 5.57 -23.01
CA ILE A 240 4.09 5.38 -21.57
C ILE A 240 4.47 3.95 -21.19
N LEU A 241 4.45 2.99 -22.11
CA LEU A 241 4.98 1.63 -21.86
C LEU A 241 6.47 1.65 -21.50
N GLY A 242 7.24 2.66 -21.93
CA GLY A 242 8.65 2.78 -21.55
C GLY A 242 9.48 1.52 -21.88
N PRO A 243 10.00 0.78 -20.88
CA PRO A 243 10.79 -0.44 -21.10
C PRO A 243 9.98 -1.69 -21.47
N PHE A 244 8.65 -1.63 -21.38
CA PHE A 244 7.78 -2.79 -21.63
C PHE A 244 7.48 -2.94 -23.12
N ASP A 245 7.51 -4.18 -23.61
CA ASP A 245 7.18 -4.49 -24.99
C ASP A 245 5.65 -4.57 -25.19
N SER A 246 4.94 -5.02 -24.15
CA SER A 246 3.49 -5.12 -24.13
C SER A 246 2.92 -4.84 -22.72
N ALA A 247 1.61 -4.60 -22.66
CA ALA A 247 0.84 -4.57 -21.42
C ALA A 247 -0.42 -5.42 -21.53
N VAL A 248 -0.77 -6.09 -20.43
CA VAL A 248 -2.04 -6.81 -20.26
C VAL A 248 -2.96 -5.96 -19.38
N LEU A 249 -4.06 -5.50 -19.97
CA LEU A 249 -5.14 -4.81 -19.25
C LEU A 249 -6.12 -5.84 -18.68
N TYR A 250 -6.73 -5.50 -17.55
CA TYR A 250 -7.72 -6.35 -16.88
C TYR A 250 -7.12 -7.69 -16.41
N GLU A 251 -7.84 -8.80 -16.58
CA GLU A 251 -7.44 -10.09 -16.00
C GLU A 251 -6.39 -10.79 -16.87
N GLY A 252 -5.34 -11.28 -16.21
CA GLY A 252 -4.12 -11.72 -16.89
C GLY A 252 -4.07 -13.21 -17.21
N GLU A 253 -4.97 -14.04 -16.67
CA GLU A 253 -4.90 -15.50 -16.77
C GLU A 253 -4.89 -15.98 -18.22
N GLU A 254 -6.00 -15.77 -18.95
CA GLU A 254 -6.11 -16.18 -20.35
C GLU A 254 -5.20 -15.35 -21.27
N ALA A 255 -5.12 -14.04 -21.04
CA ALA A 255 -4.33 -13.13 -21.86
C ALA A 255 -2.81 -13.42 -21.83
N LEU A 256 -2.26 -13.83 -20.68
CA LEU A 256 -0.86 -14.23 -20.60
C LEU A 256 -0.61 -15.56 -21.31
N LEU A 257 -1.54 -16.51 -21.24
CA LEU A 257 -1.42 -17.77 -21.97
C LEU A 257 -1.42 -17.52 -23.49
N GLU A 258 -2.35 -16.70 -23.99
CA GLU A 258 -2.42 -16.31 -25.40
C GLU A 258 -1.15 -15.56 -25.85
N LEU A 259 -0.60 -14.69 -24.99
CA LEU A 259 0.66 -14.01 -25.27
C LEU A 259 1.83 -15.00 -25.42
N VAL A 260 1.87 -16.05 -24.61
CA VAL A 260 2.93 -17.07 -24.68
C VAL A 260 2.86 -17.86 -25.98
N ASP A 261 1.66 -18.23 -26.41
CA ASP A 261 1.44 -18.90 -27.70
C ASP A 261 1.80 -17.99 -28.88
N THR A 262 1.46 -16.70 -28.78
CA THR A 262 1.79 -15.67 -29.78
C THR A 262 3.31 -15.49 -29.92
N LEU A 263 4.02 -15.38 -28.80
CA LEU A 263 5.49 -15.27 -28.80
C LEU A 263 6.16 -16.54 -29.33
N SER A 264 5.57 -17.71 -29.08
CA SER A 264 6.08 -18.99 -29.59
C SER A 264 5.90 -19.16 -31.10
N SER A 265 4.87 -18.54 -31.68
CA SER A 265 4.56 -18.60 -33.11
C SER A 265 5.26 -17.51 -33.95
N GLY A 266 5.88 -16.51 -33.32
CA GLY A 266 6.81 -15.58 -33.96
C GLY A 266 6.22 -14.25 -34.46
N GLU A 267 4.96 -13.94 -34.19
CA GLU A 267 4.36 -12.65 -34.58
C GLU A 267 3.54 -12.01 -33.44
N MET A 268 4.06 -10.93 -32.85
CA MET A 268 3.24 -10.04 -32.01
C MET A 268 2.64 -8.92 -32.85
N ARG A 269 1.30 -8.81 -32.84
CA ARG A 269 0.58 -7.76 -33.60
C ARG A 269 0.18 -6.56 -32.76
N GLU A 270 -0.05 -6.76 -31.46
CA GLU A 270 -0.56 -5.74 -30.56
C GLU A 270 0.28 -5.63 -29.29
N LYS A 271 0.61 -4.39 -28.89
CA LYS A 271 1.31 -4.12 -27.62
C LYS A 271 0.37 -4.01 -26.43
N ILE A 272 -0.90 -3.68 -26.67
CA ILE A 272 -1.91 -3.54 -25.61
C ILE A 272 -2.88 -4.70 -25.73
N ILE A 273 -2.73 -5.67 -24.84
CA ILE A 273 -3.53 -6.90 -24.82
C ILE A 273 -4.65 -6.69 -23.82
N THR A 274 -5.89 -6.91 -24.27
CA THR A 274 -7.07 -6.71 -23.42
C THR A 274 -7.51 -8.07 -22.86
N GLY A 275 -7.22 -8.29 -21.58
CA GLY A 275 -7.74 -9.43 -20.83
C GLY A 275 -9.25 -9.35 -20.61
N LYS A 276 -9.84 -10.48 -20.24
CA LYS A 276 -11.27 -10.57 -19.94
C LYS A 276 -11.60 -9.85 -18.63
N THR A 277 -12.87 -9.51 -18.46
CA THR A 277 -13.42 -8.94 -17.20
C THR A 277 -14.47 -9.84 -16.56
N ASP A 278 -14.73 -11.01 -17.15
CA ASP A 278 -15.79 -11.94 -16.80
C ASP A 278 -15.31 -13.40 -16.75
N THR A 279 -14.00 -13.62 -16.59
CA THR A 279 -13.38 -14.94 -16.46
C THR A 279 -14.13 -15.80 -15.44
N ARG A 280 -14.40 -17.03 -15.82
CA ARG A 280 -15.15 -17.96 -14.98
C ARG A 280 -14.29 -18.47 -13.83
N LEU A 281 -14.64 -18.10 -12.59
CA LEU A 281 -13.87 -18.50 -11.41
C LEU A 281 -13.91 -20.01 -11.12
N ASP A 282 -14.89 -20.74 -11.64
CA ASP A 282 -14.98 -22.21 -11.51
C ASP A 282 -14.00 -22.96 -12.43
N ARG A 283 -13.29 -22.26 -13.30
CA ARG A 283 -12.19 -22.81 -14.12
C ARG A 283 -10.82 -22.48 -13.57
N LEU A 284 -10.72 -21.54 -12.64
CA LEU A 284 -9.44 -21.08 -12.11
C LEU A 284 -9.00 -21.99 -10.95
N PRO A 285 -7.77 -22.54 -11.00
CA PRO A 285 -7.24 -23.38 -9.91
C PRO A 285 -7.04 -22.58 -8.61
N ALA A 286 -6.72 -23.29 -7.53
CA ALA A 286 -6.24 -22.67 -6.30
C ALA A 286 -4.95 -21.87 -6.58
N PRO A 287 -4.75 -20.69 -5.96
CA PRO A 287 -3.51 -19.95 -6.07
C PRO A 287 -2.29 -20.81 -5.67
N ASP A 288 -1.21 -20.71 -6.45
CA ASP A 288 -0.03 -21.55 -6.33
C ASP A 288 1.20 -20.75 -5.87
N PHE A 289 1.55 -20.89 -4.58
CA PHE A 289 2.68 -20.22 -3.94
C PHE A 289 4.00 -21.00 -4.08
N GLU A 290 3.98 -22.16 -4.74
CA GLU A 290 5.17 -22.97 -4.98
C GLU A 290 6.25 -22.17 -5.74
N GLY A 291 7.46 -22.12 -5.16
CA GLY A 291 8.60 -21.36 -5.67
C GLY A 291 8.76 -19.95 -5.07
N LEU A 292 7.75 -19.41 -4.37
CA LEU A 292 7.90 -18.15 -3.65
C LEU A 292 8.69 -18.33 -2.33
N PRO A 293 9.51 -17.35 -1.93
CA PRO A 293 10.33 -17.45 -0.73
C PRO A 293 9.51 -17.16 0.54
N LEU A 294 8.54 -18.02 0.87
CA LEU A 294 7.61 -17.80 2.00
C LEU A 294 8.29 -17.58 3.37
N HIS A 295 9.54 -18.02 3.52
CA HIS A 295 10.33 -17.83 4.73
C HIS A 295 10.95 -16.42 4.86
N LEU A 296 10.96 -15.62 3.78
CA LEU A 296 11.46 -14.24 3.80
C LEU A 296 10.41 -13.21 4.20
N TYR A 297 9.12 -13.54 4.26
CA TYR A 297 8.14 -12.56 4.75
C TYR A 297 8.43 -12.21 6.21
N PHE A 298 8.20 -10.95 6.59
CA PHE A 298 8.44 -10.44 7.94
C PHE A 298 7.35 -10.88 8.91
N SER A 299 7.03 -12.16 8.93
CA SER A 299 5.96 -12.77 9.71
C SER A 299 6.45 -14.08 10.33
N PRO A 300 6.00 -14.46 11.55
CA PRO A 300 6.44 -15.69 12.21
C PRO A 300 5.85 -16.94 11.56
N GLU A 301 4.76 -16.81 10.80
CA GLU A 301 4.11 -17.89 10.07
C GLU A 301 3.42 -17.34 8.81
N PRO A 302 3.17 -18.18 7.77
CA PRO A 302 2.53 -17.73 6.55
C PRO A 302 1.08 -17.28 6.79
N VAL A 303 0.72 -16.11 6.25
CA VAL A 303 -0.65 -15.67 6.04
C VAL A 303 -0.87 -15.57 4.53
N LEU A 304 -1.74 -16.42 3.97
CA LEU A 304 -1.90 -16.53 2.53
C LEU A 304 -3.18 -15.85 2.03
N PRO A 305 -3.12 -15.06 0.94
CA PRO A 305 -4.33 -14.50 0.34
C PRO A 305 -5.12 -15.55 -0.44
N TYR A 306 -6.44 -15.37 -0.52
CA TYR A 306 -7.34 -16.19 -1.34
C TYR A 306 -8.48 -15.33 -1.92
N ASP A 307 -8.89 -15.53 -3.18
CA ASP A 307 -10.00 -14.81 -3.81
C ASP A 307 -11.29 -15.67 -3.86
N PRO A 308 -12.17 -15.62 -2.84
CA PRO A 308 -13.45 -16.32 -2.91
C PRO A 308 -14.39 -15.72 -3.97
N SER A 309 -14.24 -14.42 -4.25
CA SER A 309 -14.99 -13.67 -5.24
C SER A 309 -14.13 -12.60 -5.91
N ARG A 310 -14.60 -12.08 -7.05
CA ARG A 310 -14.05 -10.89 -7.70
C ARG A 310 -15.18 -9.90 -7.97
N GLY A 311 -14.88 -8.60 -7.87
CA GLY A 311 -15.88 -7.54 -7.99
C GLY A 311 -16.74 -7.42 -6.73
N CYS A 312 -17.67 -6.46 -6.75
CA CYS A 312 -18.53 -6.15 -5.61
C CYS A 312 -20.00 -6.36 -5.95
N TYR A 313 -20.72 -7.15 -5.15
CA TYR A 313 -22.15 -7.41 -5.37
C TYR A 313 -23.03 -6.17 -5.17
N TRP A 314 -22.56 -5.18 -4.40
CA TRP A 314 -23.25 -3.90 -4.25
C TRP A 314 -22.99 -2.97 -5.44
N GLY A 315 -21.72 -2.78 -5.81
CA GLY A 315 -21.27 -2.13 -7.05
C GLY A 315 -21.75 -0.69 -7.31
N LYS A 316 -22.41 -0.03 -6.34
CA LYS A 316 -23.11 1.27 -6.53
C LYS A 316 -22.50 2.43 -5.76
N CYS A 317 -21.54 2.18 -4.86
CA CYS A 317 -20.91 3.23 -4.05
C CYS A 317 -20.32 4.32 -4.93
N ALA A 318 -20.67 5.57 -4.67
CA ALA A 318 -20.32 6.67 -5.58
C ALA A 318 -18.80 6.94 -5.64
N PHE A 319 -18.08 6.69 -4.55
CA PHE A 319 -16.64 6.92 -4.41
C PHE A 319 -15.78 5.76 -4.92
N CYS A 320 -16.36 4.58 -5.14
CA CYS A 320 -15.59 3.40 -5.48
C CYS A 320 -15.12 3.46 -6.92
N HIS A 321 -13.83 3.27 -7.12
CA HIS A 321 -13.25 2.87 -8.39
C HIS A 321 -12.23 1.77 -8.14
N TYR A 322 -12.70 0.52 -8.16
CA TYR A 322 -11.87 -0.64 -7.83
C TYR A 322 -12.25 -1.87 -8.66
N GLY A 323 -11.35 -2.84 -8.68
CA GLY A 323 -11.41 -3.97 -9.58
C GLY A 323 -10.92 -3.61 -10.99
N LEU A 324 -10.74 -4.65 -11.80
CA LEU A 324 -10.25 -4.55 -13.18
C LEU A 324 -11.39 -4.07 -14.09
N CYS A 325 -11.79 -2.80 -13.93
CA CYS A 325 -12.88 -2.16 -14.68
C CYS A 325 -12.54 -0.72 -15.08
N ARG A 326 -13.23 -0.20 -16.11
CA ARG A 326 -13.06 1.18 -16.58
C ARG A 326 -13.71 2.19 -15.63
N GLU A 327 -14.93 1.88 -15.17
CA GLU A 327 -15.79 2.76 -14.39
C GLU A 327 -16.48 1.96 -13.28
N GLY A 328 -16.68 2.59 -12.11
CA GLY A 328 -17.34 2.00 -10.95
C GLY A 328 -16.56 0.83 -10.35
N THR A 329 -17.21 -0.33 -10.24
CA THR A 329 -16.61 -1.53 -9.66
C THR A 329 -16.77 -2.71 -10.60
N ALA A 330 -15.77 -3.60 -10.62
CA ALA A 330 -15.82 -4.82 -11.42
C ALA A 330 -17.05 -5.68 -11.09
N ARG A 331 -17.56 -6.38 -12.11
CA ARG A 331 -18.75 -7.23 -12.00
C ARG A 331 -18.53 -8.34 -10.97
N TYR A 332 -19.50 -8.49 -10.06
CA TYR A 332 -19.45 -9.54 -9.04
C TYR A 332 -19.56 -10.94 -9.63
N ARG A 333 -18.69 -11.82 -9.15
CA ARG A 333 -18.74 -13.26 -9.34
C ARG A 333 -18.01 -13.96 -8.20
N GLU A 334 -18.45 -15.17 -7.88
CA GLU A 334 -17.91 -15.95 -6.76
C GLU A 334 -17.59 -17.38 -7.20
N ARG A 335 -16.63 -18.01 -6.53
CA ARG A 335 -16.35 -19.44 -6.65
C ARG A 335 -17.48 -20.24 -6.01
N LYS A 336 -17.61 -21.54 -6.35
CA LYS A 336 -18.57 -22.40 -5.66
C LYS A 336 -17.98 -22.83 -4.32
N ILE A 337 -18.83 -23.06 -3.33
CA ILE A 337 -18.40 -23.47 -1.98
C ILE A 337 -17.51 -24.73 -2.01
N PRO A 338 -17.82 -25.81 -2.78
CA PRO A 338 -16.94 -26.98 -2.86
C PRO A 338 -15.54 -26.64 -3.38
N ASP A 339 -15.44 -25.77 -4.39
CA ASP A 339 -14.14 -25.34 -4.94
C ASP A 339 -13.36 -24.54 -3.89
N MET A 340 -14.02 -23.63 -3.17
CA MET A 340 -13.40 -22.86 -2.09
C MET A 340 -12.86 -23.75 -0.97
N THR A 341 -13.65 -24.71 -0.51
CA THR A 341 -13.24 -25.64 0.55
C THR A 341 -12.07 -26.50 0.10
N ALA A 342 -12.11 -27.02 -1.14
CA ALA A 342 -11.02 -27.81 -1.71
C ALA A 342 -9.72 -27.00 -1.84
N HIS A 343 -9.80 -25.76 -2.33
CA HIS A 343 -8.63 -24.86 -2.45
C HIS A 343 -8.01 -24.56 -1.09
N LEU A 344 -8.82 -24.18 -0.10
CA LEU A 344 -8.32 -23.85 1.24
C LEU A 344 -7.71 -25.07 1.93
N LYS A 345 -8.29 -26.26 1.75
CA LYS A 345 -7.74 -27.52 2.26
C LYS A 345 -6.40 -27.87 1.62
N ASP A 346 -6.30 -27.77 0.30
CA ASP A 346 -5.06 -27.98 -0.44
C ASP A 346 -3.97 -26.99 -0.01
N MET A 347 -4.27 -25.69 -0.01
CA MET A 347 -3.33 -24.63 0.40
C MET A 347 -2.88 -24.79 1.85
N ALA A 348 -3.80 -25.12 2.77
CA ALA A 348 -3.47 -25.35 4.18
C ALA A 348 -2.50 -26.52 4.35
N SER A 349 -2.69 -27.59 3.59
CA SER A 349 -1.83 -28.77 3.60
C SER A 349 -0.47 -28.49 2.94
N ARG A 350 -0.45 -28.00 1.70
CA ARG A 350 0.78 -27.78 0.91
C ARG A 350 1.72 -26.77 1.56
N TYR A 351 1.18 -25.66 2.08
CA TYR A 351 1.99 -24.56 2.61
C TYR A 351 2.04 -24.51 4.13
N GLN A 352 1.47 -25.52 4.82
CA GLN A 352 1.38 -25.56 6.29
C GLN A 352 0.78 -24.27 6.87
N CYS A 353 -0.19 -23.70 6.16
CA CYS A 353 -0.80 -22.42 6.49
C CYS A 353 -2.16 -22.64 7.15
N ARG A 354 -2.43 -21.91 8.23
CA ARG A 354 -3.75 -21.90 8.88
C ARG A 354 -4.45 -20.56 8.80
N ASN A 355 -3.76 -19.51 8.36
CA ASN A 355 -4.23 -18.14 8.43
C ASN A 355 -4.41 -17.59 7.01
N PHE A 356 -5.64 -17.24 6.65
CA PHE A 356 -5.96 -16.75 5.32
C PHE A 356 -6.53 -15.34 5.38
N TYR A 357 -6.14 -14.49 4.42
CA TYR A 357 -6.84 -13.24 4.19
C TYR A 357 -7.63 -13.37 2.89
N PHE A 358 -8.94 -13.25 2.97
CA PHE A 358 -9.79 -13.30 1.78
C PHE A 358 -9.73 -11.94 1.09
N SER A 359 -9.10 -11.91 -0.09
CA SER A 359 -8.77 -10.70 -0.86
C SER A 359 -9.75 -10.54 -2.02
N GLN A 360 -10.74 -9.67 -1.82
CA GLN A 360 -11.81 -9.35 -2.77
C GLN A 360 -12.40 -7.98 -2.45
N ASP A 361 -13.14 -7.39 -3.39
CA ASP A 361 -13.76 -6.06 -3.21
C ASP A 361 -14.78 -6.02 -2.07
N ALA A 362 -15.61 -7.05 -1.92
CA ALA A 362 -16.53 -7.24 -0.80
C ALA A 362 -17.00 -8.69 -0.73
N PHE A 363 -16.84 -9.34 0.42
CA PHE A 363 -17.31 -10.72 0.60
C PHE A 363 -18.79 -10.76 1.00
N LEU A 364 -19.60 -11.49 0.24
CA LEU A 364 -21.03 -11.60 0.49
C LEU A 364 -21.30 -12.43 1.77
N PRO A 365 -21.99 -11.88 2.81
CA PRO A 365 -22.19 -12.59 4.07
C PRO A 365 -22.89 -13.94 3.95
N ALA A 366 -23.82 -14.09 2.99
CA ALA A 366 -24.50 -15.36 2.74
C ALA A 366 -23.53 -16.44 2.22
N THR A 367 -22.59 -16.07 1.34
CA THR A 367 -21.56 -16.96 0.81
C THR A 367 -20.53 -17.29 1.89
N ALA A 368 -20.09 -16.29 2.65
CA ALA A 368 -19.20 -16.48 3.79
C ALA A 368 -19.78 -17.48 4.81
N ARG A 369 -21.06 -17.36 5.15
CA ARG A 369 -21.75 -18.29 6.06
C ARG A 369 -21.75 -19.72 5.52
N LYS A 370 -22.08 -19.91 4.23
CA LYS A 370 -22.06 -21.24 3.60
C LYS A 370 -20.65 -21.85 3.60
N LEU A 371 -19.63 -21.05 3.31
CA LEU A 371 -18.23 -21.48 3.39
C LEU A 371 -17.88 -21.89 4.82
N SER A 372 -18.21 -21.06 5.81
CA SER A 372 -17.94 -21.37 7.23
C SER A 372 -18.58 -22.68 7.70
N LEU A 373 -19.80 -22.97 7.26
CA LEU A 373 -20.46 -24.25 7.54
C LEU A 373 -19.73 -25.42 6.88
N ALA A 374 -19.30 -25.29 5.62
CA ALA A 374 -18.55 -26.34 4.92
C ALA A 374 -17.17 -26.58 5.56
N LEU A 375 -16.45 -25.53 5.95
CA LEU A 375 -15.18 -25.61 6.68
C LEU A 375 -15.35 -26.34 8.02
N LYS A 376 -16.45 -26.06 8.73
CA LYS A 376 -16.80 -26.74 9.99
C LYS A 376 -17.11 -28.22 9.76
N GLU A 377 -17.90 -28.55 8.74
CA GLU A 377 -18.28 -29.92 8.38
C GLU A 377 -17.04 -30.78 8.04
N GLU A 378 -16.09 -30.22 7.29
CA GLU A 378 -14.81 -30.89 7.00
C GLU A 378 -13.78 -30.81 8.14
N ASN A 379 -14.14 -30.18 9.27
CA ASN A 379 -13.27 -29.97 10.42
C ASN A 379 -11.93 -29.26 10.07
N LEU A 380 -11.95 -28.38 9.07
CA LEU A 380 -10.78 -27.62 8.63
C LEU A 380 -10.45 -26.53 9.66
N LYS A 381 -9.29 -26.66 10.30
CA LYS A 381 -8.80 -25.73 11.33
C LYS A 381 -8.07 -24.54 10.70
N ILE A 382 -8.82 -23.75 9.94
CA ILE A 382 -8.32 -22.51 9.34
C ILE A 382 -8.93 -21.29 10.04
N HIS A 383 -8.19 -20.20 10.01
CA HIS A 383 -8.60 -18.88 10.41
C HIS A 383 -8.66 -17.99 9.18
N TRP A 384 -9.63 -17.09 9.14
CA TRP A 384 -9.72 -16.14 8.05
C TRP A 384 -10.22 -14.77 8.48
N SER A 385 -9.79 -13.75 7.74
CA SER A 385 -10.30 -12.38 7.81
C SER A 385 -10.67 -11.89 6.42
N SER A 386 -11.57 -10.91 6.35
CA SER A 386 -12.12 -10.43 5.07
C SER A 386 -12.78 -9.06 5.21
N ASP A 387 -13.02 -8.42 4.07
CA ASP A 387 -13.77 -7.16 4.00
C ASP A 387 -15.25 -7.41 3.65
N MET A 388 -16.17 -6.73 4.33
CA MET A 388 -17.62 -6.83 4.09
C MET A 388 -18.32 -5.47 4.14
N ARG A 389 -19.41 -5.36 3.39
CA ARG A 389 -20.40 -4.30 3.60
C ARG A 389 -21.26 -4.69 4.81
N PRO A 390 -21.66 -3.74 5.68
CA PRO A 390 -22.65 -4.03 6.71
C PRO A 390 -23.97 -4.47 6.07
N GLU A 391 -24.48 -5.63 6.44
CA GLU A 391 -25.71 -6.21 5.89
C GLU A 391 -26.65 -6.66 7.01
N LYS A 392 -27.96 -6.74 6.71
CA LYS A 392 -28.96 -7.25 7.66
C LYS A 392 -28.80 -8.75 7.93
N GLU A 393 -28.21 -9.46 6.97
CA GLU A 393 -27.89 -10.88 6.99
C GLU A 393 -26.80 -11.24 8.02
N LEU A 394 -26.05 -10.24 8.52
CA LEU A 394 -25.15 -10.37 9.66
C LEU A 394 -25.95 -10.45 10.98
N THR A 395 -26.84 -11.43 11.07
CA THR A 395 -27.60 -11.77 12.27
C THR A 395 -26.69 -12.44 13.30
N LYS A 396 -27.16 -12.55 14.55
CA LYS A 396 -26.42 -13.23 15.61
C LYS A 396 -26.04 -14.68 15.24
N ASP A 397 -26.99 -15.43 14.67
CA ASP A 397 -26.76 -16.82 14.24
C ASP A 397 -25.81 -16.90 13.04
N GLY A 398 -25.97 -16.00 12.06
CA GLY A 398 -25.04 -15.91 10.93
C GLY A 398 -23.61 -15.64 11.41
N CYS A 399 -23.43 -14.68 12.31
CA CYS A 399 -22.11 -14.36 12.89
C CYS A 399 -21.53 -15.51 13.72
N ARG A 400 -22.38 -16.31 14.40
CA ARG A 400 -21.92 -17.50 15.12
C ARG A 400 -21.36 -18.53 14.15
N ASP A 401 -22.07 -18.80 13.06
CA ASP A 401 -21.62 -19.73 12.04
C ASP A 401 -20.30 -19.26 11.41
N LEU A 402 -20.14 -17.94 11.15
CA LEU A 402 -18.86 -17.36 10.70
C LEU A 402 -17.73 -17.64 11.69
N LYS A 403 -17.97 -17.42 12.99
CA LYS A 403 -16.97 -17.65 14.04
C LYS A 403 -16.55 -19.11 14.11
N GLU A 404 -17.52 -20.02 14.09
CA GLU A 404 -17.28 -21.46 14.14
C GLU A 404 -16.54 -21.99 12.91
N GLY A 405 -16.71 -21.35 11.76
CA GLY A 405 -15.93 -21.62 10.54
C GLY A 405 -14.62 -20.85 10.43
N GLY A 406 -14.12 -20.25 11.52
CA GLY A 406 -12.77 -19.68 11.58
C GLY A 406 -12.64 -18.17 11.40
N ALA A 407 -13.73 -17.41 11.30
CA ALA A 407 -13.65 -15.95 11.17
C ALA A 407 -12.94 -15.31 12.39
N LEU A 408 -11.86 -14.59 12.15
CA LEU A 408 -11.13 -13.83 13.16
C LEU A 408 -11.52 -12.36 13.16
N SER A 409 -11.48 -11.70 12.01
CA SER A 409 -11.85 -10.30 11.86
C SER A 409 -12.60 -10.02 10.56
N ILE A 410 -13.42 -8.97 10.60
CA ILE A 410 -14.13 -8.45 9.43
C ILE A 410 -13.90 -6.94 9.36
N ALA A 411 -13.30 -6.46 8.28
CA ALA A 411 -13.27 -5.05 7.97
C ALA A 411 -14.61 -4.61 7.40
N LEU A 412 -15.31 -3.75 8.13
CA LEU A 412 -16.61 -3.23 7.73
C LEU A 412 -16.45 -1.84 7.12
N GLY A 413 -16.90 -1.71 5.87
CA GLY A 413 -17.04 -0.41 5.21
C GLY A 413 -18.18 0.40 5.84
N ILE A 414 -17.89 1.09 6.95
CA ILE A 414 -18.82 2.02 7.62
C ILE A 414 -18.94 3.30 6.79
N GLU A 415 -17.82 3.82 6.30
CA GLU A 415 -17.66 5.08 5.55
C GLU A 415 -18.05 6.33 6.33
N SER A 416 -19.33 6.41 6.72
CA SER A 416 -19.92 7.53 7.47
C SER A 416 -21.07 7.03 8.35
N ALA A 417 -21.33 7.73 9.45
CA ALA A 417 -22.52 7.55 10.28
C ALA A 417 -23.54 8.70 10.11
N SER A 418 -23.39 9.56 9.10
CA SER A 418 -24.42 10.52 8.70
C SER A 418 -25.39 9.88 7.70
N PRO A 419 -26.71 9.84 7.97
CA PRO A 419 -27.69 9.34 7.01
C PRO A 419 -27.67 10.08 5.67
N ARG A 420 -27.39 11.39 5.68
CA ARG A 420 -27.29 12.19 4.45
C ARG A 420 -26.08 11.78 3.62
N VAL A 421 -24.90 11.65 4.25
CA VAL A 421 -23.67 11.23 3.57
C VAL A 421 -23.80 9.79 3.05
N LEU A 422 -24.36 8.86 3.84
CA LEU A 422 -24.62 7.49 3.40
C LEU A 422 -25.52 7.40 2.16
N LYS A 423 -26.55 8.26 2.08
CA LYS A 423 -27.38 8.41 0.89
C LYS A 423 -26.58 8.98 -0.28
N LEU A 424 -25.81 10.04 -0.04
CA LEU A 424 -25.01 10.73 -1.06
C LEU A 424 -23.96 9.82 -1.70
N ILE A 425 -23.28 8.99 -0.89
CA ILE A 425 -22.27 8.05 -1.38
C ILE A 425 -22.86 6.74 -1.93
N HIS A 426 -24.20 6.64 -2.02
CA HIS A 426 -24.92 5.44 -2.48
C HIS A 426 -24.52 4.16 -1.72
N LYS A 427 -24.26 4.25 -0.40
CA LYS A 427 -23.86 3.06 0.38
C LYS A 427 -25.01 2.06 0.52
N GLY A 428 -26.25 2.53 0.49
CA GLY A 428 -27.46 1.71 0.52
C GLY A 428 -27.73 1.01 1.86
N ILE A 429 -27.16 1.52 2.95
CA ILE A 429 -27.35 1.00 4.31
C ILE A 429 -27.77 2.13 5.25
N THR A 430 -28.34 1.76 6.40
CA THR A 430 -28.65 2.69 7.49
C THR A 430 -27.63 2.59 8.61
N VAL A 431 -27.56 3.63 9.45
CA VAL A 431 -26.72 3.63 10.68
C VAL A 431 -27.12 2.49 11.63
N ASP A 432 -28.41 2.14 11.68
CA ASP A 432 -28.87 1.00 12.48
C ASP A 432 -28.37 -0.33 11.94
N THR A 433 -28.30 -0.48 10.62
CA THR A 433 -27.73 -1.68 9.97
C THR A 433 -26.24 -1.81 10.32
N GLN A 434 -25.49 -0.71 10.23
CA GLN A 434 -24.08 -0.66 10.66
C GLN A 434 -23.94 -1.07 12.12
N ARG A 435 -24.74 -0.47 13.02
CA ARG A 435 -24.70 -0.73 14.46
C ARG A 435 -25.02 -2.19 14.79
N ALA A 436 -26.03 -2.76 14.14
CA ALA A 436 -26.43 -4.15 14.33
C ALA A 436 -25.33 -5.12 13.87
N ALA A 437 -24.77 -4.90 12.67
CA ALA A 437 -23.68 -5.72 12.14
C ALA A 437 -22.45 -5.70 13.06
N VAL A 438 -22.02 -4.50 13.50
CA VAL A 438 -20.91 -4.33 14.45
C VAL A 438 -21.17 -5.14 15.72
N LYS A 439 -22.32 -4.95 16.37
CA LYS A 439 -22.66 -5.63 17.63
C LYS A 439 -22.78 -7.14 17.48
N ASN A 440 -23.34 -7.64 16.37
CA ASN A 440 -23.55 -9.06 16.17
C ASN A 440 -22.22 -9.80 15.95
N LEU A 441 -21.33 -9.26 15.10
CA LEU A 441 -19.99 -9.82 14.89
C LEU A 441 -19.17 -9.79 16.18
N ALA A 442 -19.11 -8.62 16.80
CA ALA A 442 -18.43 -8.38 18.07
C ALA A 442 -18.92 -9.34 19.18
N GLY A 443 -20.24 -9.52 19.30
CA GLY A 443 -20.86 -10.40 20.28
C GLY A 443 -20.54 -11.89 20.09
N GLN A 444 -20.04 -12.31 18.92
CA GLN A 444 -19.53 -13.66 18.66
C GLN A 444 -18.01 -13.77 18.77
N GLY A 445 -17.32 -12.71 19.22
CA GLY A 445 -15.87 -12.72 19.37
C GLY A 445 -15.11 -12.58 18.05
N ILE A 446 -15.76 -12.06 17.00
CA ILE A 446 -15.12 -11.64 15.75
C ILE A 446 -14.67 -10.18 15.94
N ALA A 447 -13.43 -9.87 15.57
CA ALA A 447 -12.92 -8.51 15.57
C ALA A 447 -13.59 -7.69 14.46
N VAL A 448 -14.12 -6.52 14.81
CA VAL A 448 -14.70 -5.59 13.85
C VAL A 448 -13.72 -4.47 13.60
N GLU A 449 -13.26 -4.37 12.36
CA GLU A 449 -12.35 -3.34 11.88
C GLU A 449 -13.17 -2.28 11.13
N ALA A 450 -13.38 -1.11 11.72
CA ALA A 450 -14.26 -0.09 11.14
C ALA A 450 -13.50 0.79 10.13
N MET A 451 -13.89 0.73 8.87
CA MET A 451 -13.34 1.60 7.81
C MET A 451 -14.25 2.80 7.60
N CYS A 452 -13.70 3.99 7.79
CA CYS A 452 -14.37 5.28 7.62
C CYS A 452 -13.51 6.22 6.80
N PHE A 453 -14.15 7.25 6.23
CA PHE A 453 -13.44 8.42 5.72
C PHE A 453 -14.20 9.70 6.05
N ASN A 454 -13.52 10.83 5.92
CA ASN A 454 -14.09 12.16 6.04
C ASN A 454 -13.67 13.04 4.84
N ALA A 455 -14.15 14.29 4.81
CA ALA A 455 -13.89 15.27 3.77
C ALA A 455 -14.48 14.91 2.39
N PHE A 456 -15.56 14.11 2.38
CA PHE A 456 -16.35 13.91 1.17
C PHE A 456 -16.96 15.25 0.71
N PRO A 457 -17.10 15.51 -0.61
CA PRO A 457 -17.73 16.73 -1.10
C PRO A 457 -19.07 17.01 -0.41
N THR A 458 -19.25 18.23 0.07
CA THR A 458 -20.40 18.71 0.87
C THR A 458 -20.54 18.13 2.29
N GLU A 459 -19.65 17.28 2.78
CA GLU A 459 -19.69 16.77 4.17
C GLU A 459 -19.38 17.88 5.18
N THR A 460 -20.32 18.14 6.09
CA THR A 460 -20.11 19.13 7.15
C THR A 460 -19.22 18.58 8.27
N PRO A 461 -18.49 19.43 9.01
CA PRO A 461 -17.71 18.99 10.18
C PRO A 461 -18.55 18.26 11.25
N ALA A 462 -19.82 18.66 11.42
CA ALA A 462 -20.75 18.02 12.34
C ALA A 462 -21.12 16.57 11.93
N GLU A 463 -21.14 16.29 10.62
CA GLU A 463 -21.38 14.94 10.10
C GLU A 463 -20.16 14.06 10.27
N ALA A 464 -18.95 14.58 9.99
CA ALA A 464 -17.71 13.89 10.29
C ALA A 464 -17.62 13.53 11.79
N LYS A 465 -17.97 14.47 12.67
CA LYS A 465 -18.08 14.24 14.13
C LYS A 465 -19.09 13.15 14.47
N THR A 466 -20.19 13.03 13.73
CA THR A 466 -21.20 11.99 13.96
C THR A 466 -20.63 10.61 13.69
N THR A 467 -19.78 10.46 12.67
CA THR A 467 -19.01 9.24 12.43
C THR A 467 -18.05 8.93 13.57
N LEU A 468 -17.28 9.91 14.05
CA LEU A 468 -16.37 9.70 15.19
C LEU A 468 -17.10 9.34 16.49
N ARG A 469 -18.25 9.98 16.76
CA ARG A 469 -19.14 9.60 17.87
C ARG A 469 -19.66 8.18 17.73
N PHE A 470 -20.03 7.74 16.53
CA PHE A 470 -20.46 6.37 16.30
C PHE A 470 -19.38 5.35 16.69
N ILE A 471 -18.12 5.59 16.28
CA ILE A 471 -16.98 4.74 16.65
C ILE A 471 -16.78 4.75 18.17
N ARG A 472 -16.77 5.92 18.80
CA ARG A 472 -16.63 6.07 20.25
C ARG A 472 -17.73 5.33 21.02
N ASP A 473 -18.98 5.49 20.62
CA ASP A 473 -20.14 4.89 21.30
C ASP A 473 -20.16 3.35 21.13
N LEU A 474 -19.53 2.83 20.06
CA LEU A 474 -19.34 1.40 19.81
C LEU A 474 -17.93 0.89 20.12
N LYS A 475 -17.10 1.66 20.85
CA LYS A 475 -15.71 1.30 21.19
C LYS A 475 -15.56 -0.12 21.74
N LYS A 476 -16.52 -0.57 22.57
CA LYS A 476 -16.47 -1.91 23.16
C LYS A 476 -16.63 -3.02 22.11
N ASP A 477 -17.33 -2.74 21.02
CA ASP A 477 -17.67 -3.67 19.96
C ASP A 477 -16.68 -3.59 18.79
N ILE A 478 -16.05 -2.44 18.58
CA ILE A 478 -15.03 -2.19 17.56
C ILE A 478 -13.64 -2.61 18.05
N ALA A 479 -12.93 -3.40 17.24
CA ALA A 479 -11.60 -3.91 17.53
C ALA A 479 -10.50 -2.95 17.06
N LEU A 480 -10.64 -2.36 15.87
CA LEU A 480 -9.79 -1.31 15.30
C LEU A 480 -10.64 -0.39 14.42
N PHE A 481 -10.14 0.80 14.11
CA PHE A 481 -10.77 1.68 13.11
C PHE A 481 -9.72 2.46 12.33
N ILE A 482 -10.10 2.87 11.12
CA ILE A 482 -9.39 3.88 10.33
C ILE A 482 -10.39 4.97 9.92
N CYS A 483 -9.92 6.22 9.90
CA CYS A 483 -10.68 7.34 9.36
C CYS A 483 -9.79 8.12 8.39
N GLY A 484 -9.82 7.74 7.11
CA GLY A 484 -9.05 8.39 6.06
C GLY A 484 -9.67 9.70 5.59
N ARG A 485 -8.98 10.39 4.68
CA ARG A 485 -9.55 11.52 3.93
C ARG A 485 -9.97 11.05 2.55
N PHE A 486 -11.12 11.53 2.07
CA PHE A 486 -11.63 11.21 0.74
C PHE A 486 -10.66 11.72 -0.35
N GLY A 487 -10.42 10.87 -1.34
CA GLY A 487 -9.71 11.21 -2.58
C GLY A 487 -10.59 10.91 -3.78
N LEU A 488 -10.48 11.73 -4.82
CA LEU A 488 -11.28 11.59 -6.04
C LEU A 488 -10.61 10.66 -7.04
N TRP A 489 -11.34 9.63 -7.49
CA TRP A 489 -10.85 8.63 -8.44
C TRP A 489 -11.56 8.75 -9.79
N HIS A 490 -10.84 8.59 -10.90
CA HIS A 490 -11.34 8.96 -12.23
C HIS A 490 -12.58 8.20 -12.70
N GLY A 491 -12.67 6.90 -12.45
CA GLY A 491 -13.83 6.10 -12.81
C GLY A 491 -14.87 6.01 -11.70
N SER A 492 -14.73 6.76 -10.61
CA SER A 492 -15.76 6.82 -9.57
C SER A 492 -16.96 7.62 -10.09
N HIS A 493 -18.16 7.30 -9.61
CA HIS A 493 -19.38 8.04 -9.97
C HIS A 493 -19.25 9.53 -9.62
N VAL A 494 -18.52 9.88 -8.55
CA VAL A 494 -18.27 11.27 -8.17
C VAL A 494 -17.50 12.02 -9.24
N ALA A 495 -16.49 11.40 -9.87
CA ALA A 495 -15.71 12.03 -10.93
C ALA A 495 -16.46 12.09 -12.26
N LEU A 496 -17.34 11.11 -12.54
CA LEU A 496 -18.14 11.04 -13.76
C LEU A 496 -19.35 11.99 -13.74
N HIS A 497 -19.88 12.28 -12.55
CA HIS A 497 -21.06 13.13 -12.34
C HIS A 497 -20.81 14.22 -11.27
N PRO A 498 -19.80 15.08 -11.45
CA PRO A 498 -19.38 16.06 -10.44
C PRO A 498 -20.48 17.05 -10.02
N GLU A 499 -21.40 17.36 -10.93
CA GLU A 499 -22.53 18.26 -10.71
C GLU A 499 -23.46 17.79 -9.59
N GLN A 500 -23.55 16.47 -9.36
CA GLN A 500 -24.37 15.88 -8.29
C GLN A 500 -23.74 16.06 -6.90
N TYR A 501 -22.46 16.43 -6.85
CA TYR A 501 -21.65 16.53 -5.63
C TYR A 501 -21.15 17.94 -5.35
N GLN A 502 -21.70 18.95 -6.03
CA GLN A 502 -21.28 20.36 -5.91
C GLN A 502 -19.80 20.57 -6.25
N ILE A 503 -19.25 19.74 -7.14
CA ILE A 503 -17.90 19.92 -7.67
C ILE A 503 -18.01 20.79 -8.93
N GLU A 504 -17.39 21.97 -8.91
CA GLU A 504 -17.44 22.92 -10.03
C GLU A 504 -16.31 22.69 -11.03
N LYS A 505 -15.15 22.28 -10.53
CA LYS A 505 -13.95 22.06 -11.35
C LYS A 505 -13.28 20.77 -10.94
N ILE A 506 -12.90 20.00 -11.95
CA ILE A 506 -11.96 18.88 -11.84
C ILE A 506 -10.79 19.20 -12.77
N TRP A 507 -9.57 18.94 -12.33
CA TRP A 507 -8.41 19.03 -13.20
C TRP A 507 -7.40 17.93 -12.92
N GLN A 508 -6.64 17.63 -13.97
CA GLN A 508 -5.34 16.95 -13.90
C GLN A 508 -4.25 18.02 -14.05
N LEU A 509 -3.03 17.70 -13.64
CA LEU A 509 -1.91 18.61 -13.82
C LEU A 509 -1.37 18.50 -15.24
N GLU A 510 -1.23 19.64 -15.92
CA GLU A 510 -0.41 19.71 -17.12
C GLU A 510 1.02 19.26 -16.77
N GLY A 511 1.55 18.28 -17.49
CA GLY A 511 2.87 17.68 -17.21
C GLY A 511 2.82 16.35 -16.44
N ASP A 512 1.66 15.91 -15.94
CA ASP A 512 1.41 14.52 -15.53
C ASP A 512 0.83 13.74 -16.72
N GLU A 513 1.72 13.15 -17.53
CA GLU A 513 1.33 12.38 -18.72
C GLU A 513 0.70 11.03 -18.39
N LEU A 514 0.86 10.54 -17.15
CA LEU A 514 0.28 9.28 -16.70
C LEU A 514 -1.14 9.47 -16.14
N GLY A 515 -1.54 10.72 -15.82
CA GLY A 515 -2.87 11.04 -15.31
C GLY A 515 -3.13 10.37 -13.96
N THR A 516 -2.15 10.44 -13.06
CA THR A 516 -2.14 9.65 -11.82
C THR A 516 -3.08 10.18 -10.74
N ALA A 517 -3.41 11.47 -10.77
CA ALA A 517 -4.23 12.13 -9.76
C ALA A 517 -5.33 13.01 -10.36
N LEU A 518 -6.45 13.14 -9.63
CA LEU A 518 -7.47 14.17 -9.86
C LEU A 518 -7.51 15.14 -8.70
N PHE A 519 -7.67 16.40 -9.05
CA PHE A 519 -7.90 17.50 -8.12
C PHE A 519 -9.26 18.12 -8.40
N TYR A 520 -9.89 18.69 -7.38
CA TYR A 520 -11.22 19.26 -7.52
C TYR A 520 -11.46 20.48 -6.61
N GLU A 521 -12.44 21.31 -6.99
CA GLU A 521 -12.95 22.46 -6.25
C GLU A 521 -14.47 22.33 -6.10
N THR A 522 -15.02 22.71 -4.95
CA THR A 522 -16.47 22.67 -4.67
C THR A 522 -17.10 24.06 -4.63
N SER A 523 -18.39 24.18 -4.99
CA SER A 523 -19.13 25.47 -5.03
C SER A 523 -19.48 26.06 -3.67
N GLY A 524 -19.56 25.23 -2.63
CA GLY A 524 -19.83 25.65 -1.26
C GLY A 524 -18.58 26.09 -0.50
N SER A 525 -18.75 26.64 0.71
CA SER A 525 -17.63 26.89 1.61
C SER A 525 -16.92 25.58 1.91
N PRO A 526 -15.67 25.38 1.46
CA PRO A 526 -14.91 24.20 1.83
C PRO A 526 -14.74 24.19 3.35
N ARG A 527 -14.57 22.99 3.90
CA ARG A 527 -14.15 22.82 5.31
C ARG A 527 -12.93 23.69 5.56
N SER A 528 -12.96 24.53 6.60
CA SER A 528 -11.81 25.37 6.91
C SER A 528 -10.64 24.50 7.41
N PRO A 529 -9.37 24.98 7.31
CA PRO A 529 -8.24 24.29 7.92
C PRO A 529 -8.47 23.99 9.41
N GLU A 530 -9.05 24.93 10.16
CA GLU A 530 -9.34 24.78 11.59
C GLU A 530 -10.38 23.69 11.86
N ASP A 531 -11.42 23.58 11.01
CA ASP A 531 -12.40 22.50 11.09
C ASP A 531 -11.75 21.13 10.82
N GLN A 532 -10.79 21.07 9.90
CA GLN A 532 -10.08 19.84 9.60
C GLN A 532 -9.12 19.45 10.73
N ASP A 533 -8.33 20.40 11.24
CA ASP A 533 -7.43 20.17 12.37
C ASP A 533 -8.21 19.66 13.59
N TRP A 534 -9.39 20.22 13.85
CA TRP A 534 -10.27 19.76 14.93
C TRP A 534 -10.76 18.31 14.74
N ILE A 535 -11.03 17.89 13.50
CA ILE A 535 -11.42 16.49 13.20
C ILE A 535 -10.22 15.56 13.37
N ASP A 536 -9.05 15.96 12.93
CA ASP A 536 -7.82 15.17 13.06
C ASP A 536 -7.46 14.99 14.54
N ASP A 537 -7.52 16.06 15.34
CA ASP A 537 -7.35 16.00 16.80
C ASP A 537 -8.35 15.03 17.46
N ALA A 538 -9.60 15.01 16.98
CA ALA A 538 -10.62 14.09 17.48
C ALA A 538 -10.36 12.63 17.08
N ILE A 539 -9.79 12.39 15.90
CA ILE A 539 -9.33 11.06 15.46
C ILE A 539 -8.16 10.61 16.34
N ASP A 540 -7.19 11.49 16.59
CA ASP A 540 -6.02 11.20 17.42
C ASP A 540 -6.43 10.87 18.86
N ALA A 541 -7.27 11.69 19.48
CA ALA A 541 -7.79 11.46 20.83
C ALA A 541 -8.59 10.15 20.94
N LEU A 542 -9.28 9.74 19.86
CA LEU A 542 -9.97 8.45 19.83
C LEU A 542 -8.96 7.30 19.68
N SER A 543 -7.96 7.46 18.83
CA SER A 543 -6.93 6.48 18.51
C SER A 543 -6.08 6.07 19.71
N GLU A 544 -5.86 6.97 20.68
CA GLU A 544 -5.15 6.69 21.95
C GLU A 544 -5.73 5.50 22.75
N GLN A 545 -6.96 5.09 22.45
CA GLN A 545 -7.64 4.00 23.14
C GLN A 545 -7.28 2.61 22.59
N TRP A 546 -6.45 2.56 21.55
CA TRP A 546 -5.96 1.35 20.91
C TRP A 546 -4.43 1.38 20.78
N TRP A 547 -3.81 0.20 20.79
CA TRP A 547 -2.42 0.04 20.38
C TRP A 547 -2.39 -0.07 18.86
N LEU A 548 -2.07 1.04 18.18
CA LEU A 548 -2.13 1.19 16.73
C LEU A 548 -0.74 1.48 16.13
N HIS A 549 -0.54 0.97 14.92
CA HIS A 549 0.63 1.20 14.09
C HIS A 549 0.22 1.53 12.66
N ASP A 550 1.14 2.10 11.92
CA ASP A 550 0.97 2.28 10.48
C ASP A 550 0.97 0.92 9.78
N TYR A 551 0.31 0.86 8.63
CA TYR A 551 0.31 -0.33 7.78
C TYR A 551 1.74 -0.71 7.38
N PRO A 552 2.14 -2.01 7.38
CA PRO A 552 1.33 -3.23 7.51
C PRO A 552 1.37 -3.88 8.90
N TRP A 553 1.68 -3.14 9.95
CA TRP A 553 1.92 -3.73 11.26
C TRP A 553 0.65 -4.14 12.01
N ALA A 554 0.83 -4.92 13.09
CA ALA A 554 -0.22 -5.25 14.03
C ALA A 554 -0.90 -3.95 14.52
N GLY A 555 -2.23 -3.95 14.62
CA GLY A 555 -2.96 -2.74 15.01
C GLY A 555 -3.33 -1.84 13.83
N SER A 556 -2.89 -2.17 12.60
CA SER A 556 -3.43 -1.64 11.36
C SER A 556 -4.49 -2.59 10.77
N LEU A 557 -5.38 -2.08 9.93
CA LEU A 557 -6.49 -2.87 9.38
C LEU A 557 -6.01 -3.82 8.27
N SER A 558 -6.66 -4.98 8.17
CA SER A 558 -6.48 -5.92 7.06
C SER A 558 -5.03 -6.37 6.84
N THR A 559 -4.22 -6.45 7.91
CA THR A 559 -2.82 -6.89 7.83
C THR A 559 -2.62 -8.31 8.33
N ALA A 560 -1.58 -8.98 7.82
CA ALA A 560 -1.19 -10.30 8.29
C ALA A 560 -0.91 -10.30 9.79
N HIS A 561 -0.17 -9.30 10.29
CA HIS A 561 0.16 -9.20 11.70
C HIS A 561 -1.10 -9.01 12.56
N THR A 562 -2.01 -8.13 12.17
CA THR A 562 -3.26 -7.93 12.91
C THR A 562 -4.07 -9.22 13.03
N LEU A 563 -4.17 -9.99 11.94
CA LEU A 563 -4.81 -11.30 11.94
C LEU A 563 -4.15 -12.26 12.95
N LEU A 564 -2.82 -12.39 12.92
CA LEU A 564 -2.08 -13.26 13.85
C LEU A 564 -2.27 -12.85 15.31
N TRP A 565 -2.28 -11.55 15.61
CA TRP A 565 -2.54 -11.04 16.94
C TRP A 565 -3.98 -11.30 17.40
N TYR A 566 -4.98 -11.27 16.51
CA TYR A 566 -6.33 -11.72 16.82
C TYR A 566 -6.41 -13.22 17.06
N ALA A 567 -5.72 -14.03 16.26
CA ALA A 567 -5.67 -15.49 16.44
C ALA A 567 -5.16 -15.85 17.84
N ARG A 568 -4.14 -15.13 18.32
CA ARG A 568 -3.50 -15.37 19.62
C ARG A 568 -4.22 -14.72 20.80
N GLY A 569 -4.64 -13.46 20.63
CA GLY A 569 -5.12 -12.59 21.71
C GLY A 569 -6.63 -12.36 21.70
N GLY A 570 -7.35 -12.83 20.69
CA GLY A 570 -8.77 -12.53 20.50
C GLY A 570 -9.03 -11.07 20.13
N ARG A 571 -10.30 -10.76 19.84
CA ARG A 571 -10.71 -9.50 19.20
C ARG A 571 -10.30 -8.20 19.92
N ASP A 572 -10.18 -8.23 21.24
CA ASP A 572 -9.92 -7.03 22.05
C ASP A 572 -8.43 -6.82 22.37
N ILE A 573 -7.52 -7.57 21.74
CA ILE A 573 -6.09 -7.55 22.03
C ILE A 573 -5.49 -6.14 21.97
N PHE A 574 -5.77 -5.37 20.91
CA PHE A 574 -5.23 -4.02 20.72
C PHE A 574 -5.75 -3.00 21.74
N LYS A 575 -6.99 -3.16 22.23
CA LYS A 575 -7.54 -2.33 23.32
C LYS A 575 -6.88 -2.68 24.65
N ARG A 576 -6.67 -3.97 24.93
CA ARG A 576 -6.02 -4.40 26.18
C ARG A 576 -4.56 -3.96 26.24
N ARG A 577 -3.87 -3.89 25.10
CA ARG A 577 -2.47 -3.44 25.02
C ARG A 577 -2.32 -1.92 25.18
N ALA A 578 -3.29 -1.13 24.71
CA ALA A 578 -3.27 0.34 24.79
C ALA A 578 -3.02 0.88 26.21
N GLY A 579 -3.63 0.26 27.23
CA GLY A 579 -3.50 0.68 28.63
C GLY A 579 -2.22 0.22 29.33
N ILE A 580 -1.48 -0.71 28.76
CA ILE A 580 -0.26 -1.30 29.35
C ILE A 580 0.99 -0.63 28.79
N GLN A 581 0.92 -0.11 27.56
CA GLN A 581 2.03 0.52 26.88
C GLN A 581 1.58 1.87 26.32
N ARG A 582 2.01 2.97 26.94
CA ARG A 582 2.20 4.21 26.18
C ARG A 582 3.16 3.86 25.06
N ARG A 583 2.81 4.14 23.80
CA ARG A 583 3.66 4.01 22.59
C ARG A 583 5.11 4.15 23.04
N LEU A 584 5.84 3.03 23.10
CA LEU A 584 7.24 3.02 23.58
C LEU A 584 8.00 3.81 22.52
N THR A 585 8.00 5.13 22.60
CA THR A 585 8.81 5.93 21.71
C THR A 585 10.23 5.60 22.15
N LEU A 586 11.02 4.94 21.29
CA LEU A 586 12.46 4.84 21.54
C LEU A 586 12.92 6.25 21.98
N PRO A 587 13.67 6.35 23.09
CA PRO A 587 14.02 7.64 23.66
C PRO A 587 14.59 8.49 22.53
N LYS A 588 14.00 9.67 22.27
CA LYS A 588 14.40 10.57 21.18
C LYS A 588 15.91 10.73 21.24
N GLN A 589 16.62 9.99 20.38
CA GLN A 589 18.07 10.00 20.43
C GLN A 589 18.51 11.36 19.92
N LYS A 590 19.34 12.03 20.72
CA LYS A 590 19.94 13.28 20.29
C LYS A 590 21.03 12.92 19.29
N SER A 591 20.98 13.54 18.13
CA SER A 591 22.11 13.49 17.22
C SER A 591 23.30 14.16 17.90
N ASP A 592 24.42 13.44 18.03
CA ASP A 592 25.70 13.99 18.48
C ASP A 592 26.38 14.84 17.39
N ILE A 593 25.80 14.85 16.18
CA ILE A 593 26.31 15.62 15.06
C ILE A 593 25.94 17.08 15.25
N LYS A 594 26.95 17.96 15.15
CA LYS A 594 26.77 19.41 15.20
C LYS A 594 26.66 19.96 13.78
N SER A 595 25.76 20.92 13.58
CA SER A 595 25.61 21.67 12.33
C SER A 595 25.97 23.14 12.57
N ARG A 596 26.67 23.74 11.60
CA ARG A 596 26.95 25.19 11.56
C ARG A 596 25.68 25.99 11.28
N TYR A 597 24.61 25.34 10.82
CA TYR A 597 23.33 25.96 10.53
C TYR A 597 22.35 25.87 11.71
N ASP A 598 21.33 26.74 11.70
CA ASP A 598 20.20 26.64 12.63
C ASP A 598 19.17 25.64 12.09
N MET A 599 19.31 24.39 12.53
CA MET A 599 18.47 23.29 12.07
C MET A 599 16.99 23.47 12.41
N LYS A 600 16.66 24.09 13.56
CA LYS A 600 15.27 24.33 13.93
C LYS A 600 14.62 25.30 12.94
N LYS A 601 15.34 26.38 12.60
CA LYS A 601 14.88 27.36 11.61
C LYS A 601 14.79 26.76 10.22
N ILE A 602 15.82 26.02 9.77
CA ILE A 602 15.83 25.41 8.44
C ILE A 602 14.66 24.44 8.28
N MET A 603 14.44 23.54 9.23
CA MET A 603 13.38 22.53 9.12
C MET A 603 11.98 23.16 9.05
N GLN A 604 11.73 24.21 9.83
CA GLN A 604 10.45 24.93 9.81
C GLN A 604 10.25 25.67 8.48
N GLN A 605 11.27 26.41 8.04
CA GLN A 605 11.18 27.25 6.85
C GLN A 605 11.11 26.41 5.57
N ALA A 606 12.02 25.45 5.40
CA ALA A 606 12.08 24.63 4.20
C ALA A 606 10.80 23.81 3.99
N GLY A 607 10.19 23.31 5.08
CA GLY A 607 8.91 22.60 5.00
C GLY A 607 7.76 23.51 4.53
N ALA A 608 7.67 24.73 5.09
CA ALA A 608 6.64 25.70 4.69
C ALA A 608 6.82 26.18 3.26
N ASP A 609 8.06 26.46 2.86
CA ASP A 609 8.40 26.91 1.51
C ASP A 609 8.10 25.81 0.47
N GLU A 610 8.44 24.56 0.78
CA GLU A 610 8.13 23.42 -0.09
C GLU A 610 6.62 23.25 -0.29
N ALA A 611 5.84 23.32 0.80
CA ALA A 611 4.39 23.31 0.71
C ALA A 611 3.84 24.47 -0.13
N GLY A 612 4.44 25.66 0.00
CA GLY A 612 4.10 26.84 -0.80
C GLY A 612 4.34 26.64 -2.30
N ILE A 613 5.49 26.05 -2.68
CA ILE A 613 5.79 25.72 -4.08
C ILE A 613 4.75 24.75 -4.65
N TRP A 614 4.51 23.64 -3.96
CA TRP A 614 3.56 22.62 -4.45
C TRP A 614 2.13 23.16 -4.53
N ASN A 615 1.69 23.95 -3.54
CA ASN A 615 0.38 24.60 -3.60
C ASN A 615 0.25 25.51 -4.83
N ARG A 616 1.30 26.29 -5.14
CA ARG A 616 1.34 27.14 -6.32
C ARG A 616 1.29 26.35 -7.63
N LEU A 617 2.05 25.26 -7.74
CA LEU A 617 2.07 24.42 -8.94
C LEU A 617 0.74 23.68 -9.14
N VAL A 618 0.23 23.04 -8.08
CA VAL A 618 -0.93 22.14 -8.14
C VAL A 618 -2.25 22.89 -8.21
N HIS A 619 -2.45 23.90 -7.36
CA HIS A 619 -3.73 24.61 -7.24
C HIS A 619 -3.73 25.96 -7.97
N GLY A 620 -2.59 26.65 -8.00
CA GLY A 620 -2.47 27.94 -8.68
C GLY A 620 -2.29 27.82 -10.20
N GLN A 621 -1.23 27.13 -10.62
CA GLN A 621 -0.85 26.99 -12.03
C GLN A 621 -1.51 25.79 -12.71
N LYS A 622 -1.89 24.77 -11.93
CA LYS A 622 -2.46 23.50 -12.41
C LYS A 622 -1.55 22.81 -13.44
N SER A 623 -0.24 23.03 -13.28
CA SER A 623 0.82 22.66 -14.22
C SER A 623 2.08 22.35 -13.41
N VAL A 624 2.75 21.25 -13.73
CA VAL A 624 3.90 20.74 -13.00
C VAL A 624 5.01 20.30 -13.95
N SER A 625 6.22 20.79 -13.69
CA SER A 625 7.44 20.32 -14.32
C SER A 625 8.61 20.59 -13.39
N ARG A 626 9.70 19.83 -13.59
CA ARG A 626 10.96 20.05 -12.88
C ARG A 626 11.46 21.49 -13.03
N LYS A 627 11.36 22.04 -14.25
CA LYS A 627 11.80 23.41 -14.55
C LYS A 627 11.00 24.47 -13.79
N GLN A 628 9.68 24.34 -13.74
CA GLN A 628 8.82 25.27 -12.98
C GLN A 628 9.14 25.23 -11.48
N TYR A 629 9.31 24.03 -10.92
CA TYR A 629 9.71 23.87 -9.53
C TYR A 629 11.08 24.51 -9.27
N GLU A 630 12.08 24.25 -10.12
CA GLU A 630 13.43 24.79 -9.98
C GLU A 630 13.43 26.32 -10.00
N THR A 631 12.66 26.94 -10.90
CA THR A 631 12.51 28.40 -10.96
C THR A 631 11.90 28.96 -9.67
N LEU A 632 10.89 28.29 -9.09
CA LEU A 632 10.29 28.74 -7.83
C LEU A 632 11.25 28.54 -6.64
N ALA A 633 11.94 27.41 -6.60
CA ALA A 633 12.91 27.08 -5.55
C ALA A 633 14.13 28.00 -5.54
N GLU A 634 14.60 28.44 -6.71
CA GLU A 634 15.74 29.37 -6.85
C GLU A 634 15.44 30.78 -6.31
N ASN A 635 14.17 31.17 -6.23
CA ASN A 635 13.74 32.47 -5.71
C ASN A 635 13.59 32.50 -4.17
N LEU A 636 13.76 31.36 -3.50
CA LEU A 636 13.65 31.25 -2.04
C LEU A 636 14.94 31.67 -1.34
N PRO A 637 14.85 32.19 -0.09
CA PRO A 637 16.01 32.67 0.63
C PRO A 637 17.00 31.55 0.95
N HIS A 638 18.29 31.83 0.73
CA HIS A 638 19.36 30.96 1.16
C HIS A 638 19.51 30.95 2.69
N ALA A 639 19.84 29.79 3.25
CA ALA A 639 20.27 29.68 4.64
C ALA A 639 21.78 29.90 4.77
N TYR A 640 22.20 30.59 5.84
CA TYR A 640 23.59 30.89 6.14
C TYR A 640 24.01 30.27 7.48
N PRO A 641 25.31 29.93 7.66
CA PRO A 641 25.83 29.47 8.94
C PRO A 641 25.53 30.46 10.08
N LYS A 642 25.35 29.94 11.29
CA LYS A 642 25.25 30.74 12.52
C LYS A 642 26.47 31.66 12.59
N LYS A 643 26.26 32.96 12.83
CA LYS A 643 27.36 33.89 13.10
C LYS A 643 28.15 33.36 14.29
N LYS A 644 29.48 33.24 14.17
CA LYS A 644 30.33 33.02 15.35
C LYS A 644 30.02 34.15 16.34
N PRO A 645 29.78 33.88 17.64
CA PRO A 645 29.70 34.95 18.61
C PRO A 645 30.98 35.77 18.46
N ALA A 646 30.84 37.09 18.31
CA ALA A 646 31.99 37.98 18.32
C ALA A 646 32.76 37.67 19.60
N ALA A 647 34.06 37.38 19.49
CA ALA A 647 34.91 37.24 20.66
C ALA A 647 34.71 38.51 21.49
N SER A 648 34.15 38.38 22.69
CA SER A 648 34.10 39.48 23.63
C SER A 648 35.54 39.80 24.00
N PHE A 649 36.11 40.80 23.33
CA PHE A 649 37.21 41.54 23.91
C PHE A 649 36.61 42.33 25.07
N ILE A 650 36.73 41.79 26.29
CA ILE A 650 36.93 42.49 27.57
C ILE A 650 37.48 41.45 28.55
#